data_AF-A0AAV0NB50-F1
#
_entry.id   AF-A0AAV0NB50-F1
#
_cell.length_a   1.000
_cell.length_b   1.000
_cell.length_c   1.000
_cell.angle_alpha   90.00
_cell.angle_beta   90.00
_cell.angle_gamma   90.00
#
_symmetry.space_group_name_H-M   'P 1'
#
loop_
_entity.id
_entity.type
_entity.pdbx_description
1 polymer ?
#
loop_
_entity_poly.entity_id
_entity_poly.type
_entity_poly.pdbx_seq_one_letter_code
_entity_poly.pdbx_strand_id
1 'polypeptide(L)'
;MESVASATCCSCLANSSPTKFKDAPLSTRVMAKRSSIRARKRRVPGEAQPAIECSERQGWGALGATGEVAAVAAGRGAGGATAALGGEQAGDAGETAARGAGEAGGGRRAAAGVAGTVRAASVPKPQIPLFERPPIHAATSLQLQKWHEWAKTLASSVGSSFVEADNGPDSTLLCRELNWLLEDAIEHPSSFRQASKEGVCENVKLRASLDDLYNLWKDRIEKRRPLQYLVGCEHWRDLVLSVQEGVLIPRPETELIVDLVEELVSRTDDLRNGTWADLGTGSGALAIGIGKVLGSSGRVIATDVSPLAVSVANFNVQRYSLQDVIEVRQGSWFEPLGNLEGKLSGLVWEMPFSDTALPDLQDSPTGFSKLFDRRLTNMNDRLDRLMGGVAVTVFSFCFFALLIEHGYTHPLCTDSRAPFTTKPSLGFCQYNGSVCCNSTQDLQLQNQFKAMNVPAAPRCASIIKSILCSRCDPFSAELYGTGSVPRLVPNLCNDYCSEVWNQCHNVSVSNSVFTLRGGAGSASGKSFTKLTDFWDSETGFCSAFGGVNTTCFGGGPVLKHNNIPGTPPSSGVCLEKIGNGSYLDMTALPDGSNRVLLASQSGKIWLATLPEEGSGKVMVLDESNPFLDLTDQVHFDSEFGLMGIAFHPKFEQNGRLFASYNCDKVTSPTCSGRCSCNSDFGCDPSLLPSKDGGQPCQFHSVVAEYSANGTALQPPSTWMRLLPQEVRRILTMGLPYSAHHGGQILFGPEDGYLYFMMGDGGSKGDPQNFSQEKQSLLGKILRIDVDNVASAKAINDLGLWGNYSIPRDNPFTENKDFKPEIWAMGFRNPWGCSFDATRPSYFLCADVGEEMFEEVNLVSKGGNYGWRVYEGPSVYNDTNSKVTANSSTMKSSMNPIFPVMGYNHYEINKVKTGSASITGGYFYRSTTDPCMYGRYLYADLYGGNVWAGTENPDDSGHFSTNLLEVKCAHDSPVACSSDAGTSALPSLGYIFSFGEDNRKDVFILASNGVYRIAHPSRCNFVCPKENATLRAAPSSPIPRSSASGQGLRSSIIMQLVLFLLITIRVSSL
;
A
#
# COMPACT_ATOMS: atom_id res chain seq x y z
N MET A 1 68.57 -38.40 -2.65
CA MET A 1 67.65 -37.28 -2.92
C MET A 1 66.67 -37.77 -3.99
N GLU A 2 65.80 -38.76 -3.72
CA GLU A 2 64.87 -38.90 -2.58
C GLU A 2 63.87 -37.74 -2.57
N SER A 3 62.54 -37.90 -2.74
CA SER A 3 61.61 -38.99 -2.34
C SER A 3 61.32 -39.04 -0.83
N VAL A 4 60.31 -39.85 -0.41
CA VAL A 4 59.47 -39.73 0.81
C VAL A 4 58.31 -38.73 0.57
N ALA A 5 57.00 -39.06 0.56
CA ALA A 5 56.14 -39.98 1.35
C ALA A 5 55.61 -39.35 2.67
N SER A 6 54.48 -39.70 3.28
CA SER A 6 53.21 -40.36 2.86
C SER A 6 52.24 -40.36 4.08
N ALA A 7 51.02 -40.91 3.92
CA ALA A 7 50.16 -41.45 4.99
C ALA A 7 49.47 -40.40 5.92
N THR A 8 48.47 -40.70 6.76
CA THR A 8 47.76 -41.92 7.23
C THR A 8 46.45 -41.44 7.94
N CYS A 9 45.39 -42.22 8.29
CA CYS A 9 44.66 -43.36 7.71
C CYS A 9 43.50 -43.80 8.66
N CYS A 10 42.43 -44.40 8.11
CA CYS A 10 41.52 -45.37 8.78
C CYS A 10 40.70 -44.86 10.01
N SER A 11 39.76 -45.59 10.64
CA SER A 11 39.39 -47.03 10.59
C SER A 11 37.91 -47.31 10.96
N CYS A 12 37.34 -48.42 10.45
CA CYS A 12 36.77 -49.61 11.15
C CYS A 12 36.06 -49.48 12.54
N LEU A 13 35.12 -50.36 12.99
CA LEU A 13 34.49 -51.59 12.45
C LEU A 13 33.17 -51.95 13.21
N ALA A 14 32.60 -53.14 12.96
CA ALA A 14 31.22 -53.58 13.24
C ALA A 14 30.84 -54.07 14.67
N ASN A 15 29.52 -54.35 14.83
CA ASN A 15 28.81 -55.22 15.80
C ASN A 15 28.56 -54.77 17.26
N SER A 16 27.27 -54.71 17.66
CA SER A 16 26.65 -55.74 18.55
C SER A 16 25.19 -55.44 18.97
N SER A 17 24.44 -56.49 19.33
CA SER A 17 23.12 -56.50 20.03
C SER A 17 23.04 -57.81 20.83
N PRO A 18 22.44 -57.90 22.06
CA PRO A 18 20.98 -57.93 22.29
C PRO A 18 20.57 -57.11 23.56
N THR A 19 19.38 -57.07 24.19
CA THR A 19 18.28 -58.03 24.51
C THR A 19 16.95 -57.26 24.74
N LYS A 20 15.77 -57.67 24.24
CA LYS A 20 14.73 -58.58 24.83
C LYS A 20 14.04 -58.06 26.13
N PHE A 21 12.71 -58.12 26.37
CA PHE A 21 11.53 -58.61 25.59
C PHE A 21 10.18 -58.17 26.25
N LYS A 22 9.03 -58.56 25.63
CA LYS A 22 7.63 -58.60 26.13
C LYS A 22 6.79 -57.30 26.07
N ASP A 23 5.49 -57.33 25.79
CA ASP A 23 4.62 -58.35 25.13
C ASP A 23 3.39 -57.63 24.50
N ALA A 24 2.76 -58.22 23.47
CA ALA A 24 1.57 -57.68 22.78
C ALA A 24 0.24 -58.28 23.32
N PRO A 25 -0.96 -57.81 22.89
CA PRO A 25 -1.55 -58.37 21.66
C PRO A 25 -2.52 -57.46 20.84
N LEU A 26 -2.69 -57.80 19.53
CA LEU A 26 -3.91 -57.75 18.67
C LEU A 26 -4.88 -56.53 18.73
N SER A 27 -5.46 -55.98 17.64
CA SER A 27 -5.45 -56.23 16.17
C SER A 27 -6.10 -54.97 15.48
N THR A 28 -6.46 -54.83 14.18
CA THR A 28 -6.69 -55.76 13.05
C THR A 28 -6.55 -55.05 11.68
N ARG A 29 -6.23 -55.83 10.62
CA ARG A 29 -6.71 -55.81 9.19
C ARG A 29 -7.63 -54.64 8.72
N VAL A 30 -7.55 -54.05 7.50
CA VAL A 30 -7.10 -54.54 6.18
C VAL A 30 -7.22 -53.46 5.06
N MET A 31 -6.48 -53.65 3.95
CA MET A 31 -6.59 -53.06 2.60
C MET A 31 -6.60 -51.53 2.38
N ALA A 32 -5.51 -51.05 1.77
CA ALA A 32 -5.53 -49.87 0.91
C ALA A 32 -6.35 -50.10 -0.37
N LYS A 33 -6.92 -49.02 -0.92
CA LYS A 33 -7.55 -49.00 -2.26
C LYS A 33 -7.05 -47.80 -3.05
N ARG A 34 -6.32 -48.06 -4.14
CA ARG A 34 -6.00 -47.05 -5.19
C ARG A 34 -6.97 -47.21 -6.36
N SER A 35 -7.75 -46.19 -6.66
CA SER A 35 -8.29 -45.84 -7.98
C SER A 35 -8.96 -44.46 -7.86
N SER A 36 -8.45 -43.37 -8.44
CA SER A 36 -8.24 -43.05 -9.87
C SER A 36 -9.54 -42.85 -10.66
N ILE A 37 -9.83 -41.59 -10.97
CA ILE A 37 -10.47 -41.02 -12.18
C ILE A 37 -11.58 -41.84 -12.84
N ARG A 38 -12.77 -41.24 -13.00
CA ARG A 38 -13.82 -41.76 -13.90
C ARG A 38 -14.50 -40.70 -14.77
N ALA A 39 -13.88 -40.41 -15.92
CA ALA A 39 -14.56 -39.72 -17.02
C ALA A 39 -15.75 -40.55 -17.56
N ARG A 40 -16.79 -39.89 -18.08
CA ARG A 40 -17.95 -40.54 -18.73
C ARG A 40 -17.72 -40.69 -20.24
N LYS A 41 -17.86 -41.92 -20.78
CA LYS A 41 -18.12 -42.20 -22.21
C LYS A 41 -19.21 -43.29 -22.36
N ARG A 42 -19.82 -43.38 -23.54
CA ARG A 42 -20.98 -44.26 -23.87
C ARG A 42 -20.54 -45.68 -24.34
N ARG A 43 -21.53 -46.58 -24.47
CA ARG A 43 -21.54 -48.02 -24.89
C ARG A 43 -20.92 -48.30 -26.28
N VAL A 44 -20.61 -49.53 -26.79
CA VAL A 44 -20.39 -50.98 -26.42
C VAL A 44 -20.55 -51.78 -27.77
N PRO A 45 -19.97 -52.98 -28.09
CA PRO A 45 -19.30 -54.04 -27.29
C PRO A 45 -17.90 -54.51 -27.81
N GLY A 46 -17.38 -55.61 -27.21
CA GLY A 46 -16.66 -56.72 -27.88
C GLY A 46 -15.12 -56.64 -28.05
N GLU A 47 -14.34 -57.74 -27.95
CA GLU A 47 -14.57 -59.08 -27.37
C GLU A 47 -13.22 -59.82 -27.12
N ALA A 48 -13.22 -60.88 -26.30
CA ALA A 48 -12.20 -61.95 -26.12
C ALA A 48 -10.81 -61.70 -25.43
N GLN A 49 -10.50 -62.61 -24.47
CA GLN A 49 -9.23 -62.88 -23.72
C GLN A 49 -8.41 -64.04 -24.40
N PRO A 50 -7.26 -64.60 -23.88
CA PRO A 50 -6.48 -64.49 -22.62
C PRO A 50 -5.02 -63.96 -22.85
N ALA A 51 -3.88 -64.27 -22.17
CA ALA A 51 -3.38 -65.22 -21.14
C ALA A 51 -2.15 -64.56 -20.39
N ILE A 52 -1.49 -65.00 -19.29
CA ILE A 52 -1.19 -66.30 -18.60
C ILE A 52 -0.01 -67.08 -19.28
N GLU A 53 1.11 -67.52 -18.64
CA GLU A 53 1.51 -67.75 -17.22
C GLU A 53 3.03 -67.55 -16.89
N CYS A 54 3.44 -67.93 -15.66
CA CYS A 54 4.68 -67.82 -14.84
C CYS A 54 6.13 -68.12 -15.35
N SER A 55 7.12 -67.51 -14.66
CA SER A 55 8.41 -68.02 -14.04
C SER A 55 9.44 -68.88 -14.85
N GLU A 56 10.75 -69.06 -14.51
CA GLU A 56 11.63 -68.70 -13.36
C GLU A 56 13.16 -68.81 -13.77
N ARG A 57 14.09 -68.25 -12.95
CA ARG A 57 15.52 -68.64 -12.65
C ARG A 57 16.71 -68.80 -13.66
N GLN A 58 17.84 -68.17 -13.26
CA GLN A 58 19.25 -68.67 -13.10
C GLN A 58 20.31 -68.79 -14.25
N GLY A 59 21.59 -68.55 -13.86
CA GLY A 59 22.88 -68.84 -14.57
C GLY A 59 23.79 -67.59 -14.73
N TRP A 60 24.93 -67.36 -14.04
CA TRP A 60 26.25 -68.03 -13.92
C TRP A 60 27.21 -67.92 -15.14
N GLY A 61 28.46 -67.44 -14.95
CA GLY A 61 29.57 -67.59 -15.94
C GLY A 61 30.66 -66.49 -15.94
N ALA A 62 31.89 -66.83 -16.37
CA ALA A 62 33.09 -65.97 -16.54
C ALA A 62 34.14 -66.74 -17.44
N LEU A 63 35.40 -66.34 -17.73
CA LEU A 63 36.33 -65.26 -17.32
C LEU A 63 37.52 -65.22 -18.33
N GLY A 64 38.14 -64.07 -18.68
CA GLY A 64 39.55 -64.05 -19.17
C GLY A 64 40.04 -62.88 -20.07
N ALA A 65 41.36 -62.58 -19.93
CA ALA A 65 42.38 -62.02 -20.86
C ALA A 65 42.02 -60.92 -21.92
N THR A 66 42.69 -59.77 -22.16
CA THR A 66 44.03 -59.13 -21.97
C THR A 66 44.89 -58.98 -23.25
N GLY A 67 45.39 -57.75 -23.51
CA GLY A 67 46.35 -57.32 -24.56
C GLY A 67 46.00 -55.89 -25.03
N GLU A 68 46.80 -54.81 -24.88
CA GLU A 68 48.18 -54.49 -25.30
C GLU A 68 48.33 -54.19 -26.82
N VAL A 69 49.05 -53.15 -27.30
CA VAL A 69 49.90 -52.12 -26.65
C VAL A 69 49.96 -50.77 -27.45
N ALA A 70 50.69 -49.78 -26.90
CA ALA A 70 50.92 -48.36 -27.33
C ALA A 70 51.51 -48.13 -28.77
N ALA A 71 51.88 -46.93 -29.27
CA ALA A 71 52.15 -45.57 -28.72
C ALA A 71 51.74 -44.46 -29.77
N VAL A 72 52.24 -43.21 -29.91
CA VAL A 72 53.44 -42.40 -29.54
C VAL A 72 53.02 -40.90 -29.40
N ALA A 73 53.86 -39.99 -28.85
CA ALA A 73 53.57 -38.54 -28.71
C ALA A 73 54.79 -37.60 -28.89
N ALA A 74 54.55 -36.33 -29.31
CA ALA A 74 55.41 -35.12 -29.15
C ALA A 74 54.70 -33.86 -29.72
N GLY A 75 54.93 -32.60 -29.30
CA GLY A 75 55.60 -32.09 -28.07
C GLY A 75 56.16 -30.65 -28.19
N ARG A 76 56.09 -29.85 -27.10
CA ARG A 76 56.75 -28.53 -26.83
C ARG A 76 56.28 -27.31 -27.68
N GLY A 77 56.33 -26.05 -27.20
CA GLY A 77 56.55 -25.54 -25.83
C GLY A 77 56.88 -24.03 -25.73
N ALA A 78 56.65 -23.45 -24.54
CA ALA A 78 57.31 -22.27 -23.89
C ALA A 78 57.37 -20.86 -24.56
N GLY A 79 57.18 -19.81 -23.74
CA GLY A 79 57.51 -18.40 -24.04
C GLY A 79 56.43 -17.39 -23.58
N GLY A 80 56.80 -16.16 -23.19
CA GLY A 80 55.86 -15.12 -22.75
C GLY A 80 56.52 -13.75 -22.48
N ALA A 81 55.76 -12.83 -21.84
CA ALA A 81 56.12 -11.42 -21.51
C ALA A 81 56.08 -10.44 -22.74
N THR A 82 55.80 -9.12 -22.63
CA THR A 82 55.26 -8.25 -21.55
C THR A 82 54.86 -6.86 -22.12
N ALA A 83 54.09 -6.10 -21.34
CA ALA A 83 54.04 -4.62 -21.27
C ALA A 83 53.32 -3.79 -22.36
N ALA A 84 52.47 -2.91 -21.81
CA ALA A 84 51.64 -1.88 -22.42
C ALA A 84 52.39 -0.72 -23.09
N LEU A 85 51.63 0.11 -23.83
CA LEU A 85 51.55 1.58 -23.65
C LEU A 85 50.25 2.10 -24.30
N GLY A 86 49.78 3.30 -23.92
CA GLY A 86 48.53 3.91 -24.40
C GLY A 86 48.73 5.24 -25.15
N GLY A 87 47.64 5.81 -25.67
CA GLY A 87 47.62 7.11 -26.34
C GLY A 87 46.18 7.52 -26.72
N GLU A 88 45.89 8.82 -26.67
CA GLU A 88 44.52 9.37 -26.74
C GLU A 88 44.11 9.95 -28.11
N GLN A 89 42.79 10.06 -28.27
CA GLN A 89 42.01 11.04 -29.04
C GLN A 89 42.69 11.86 -30.16
N ALA A 90 42.14 11.74 -31.38
CA ALA A 90 41.59 12.88 -32.12
C ALA A 90 40.65 12.36 -33.23
N GLY A 91 39.68 13.18 -33.66
CA GLY A 91 38.87 12.91 -34.85
C GLY A 91 38.43 14.21 -35.51
N ASP A 92 38.40 14.23 -36.84
CA ASP A 92 37.76 15.27 -37.65
C ASP A 92 37.51 14.77 -39.09
N ALA A 93 36.54 15.37 -39.77
CA ALA A 93 36.23 15.34 -41.20
C ALA A 93 36.03 13.97 -41.92
N GLY A 94 35.18 13.88 -42.94
CA GLY A 94 34.28 14.87 -43.52
C GLY A 94 33.83 14.46 -44.93
N GLU A 95 32.54 14.44 -45.21
CA GLU A 95 31.97 13.92 -46.46
C GLU A 95 31.39 15.03 -47.35
N THR A 96 31.79 15.08 -48.63
CA THR A 96 31.19 15.86 -49.75
C THR A 96 32.09 15.71 -51.00
N ALA A 97 31.63 15.84 -52.25
CA ALA A 97 30.30 15.70 -52.85
C ALA A 97 30.41 15.75 -54.40
N ALA A 98 29.49 15.10 -55.13
CA ALA A 98 29.20 15.39 -56.55
C ALA A 98 27.90 14.69 -57.02
N ARG A 99 27.19 15.11 -58.08
CA ARG A 99 26.76 16.46 -58.54
C ARG A 99 25.85 16.27 -59.78
N GLY A 100 24.80 17.08 -59.95
CA GLY A 100 23.89 17.09 -61.12
C GLY A 100 22.43 16.82 -60.70
N ALA A 101 21.46 17.73 -60.82
CA ALA A 101 20.96 18.49 -61.98
C ALA A 101 20.15 17.61 -62.96
N GLY A 102 18.93 17.99 -63.37
CA GLY A 102 18.10 19.15 -63.01
C GLY A 102 16.77 19.15 -63.79
N GLU A 103 15.92 20.19 -63.58
CA GLU A 103 14.65 20.48 -64.31
C GLU A 103 13.52 19.43 -64.11
N ALA A 104 12.26 19.74 -63.75
CA ALA A 104 11.28 20.80 -64.07
C ALA A 104 10.22 20.32 -65.08
N GLY A 105 8.94 20.41 -64.70
CA GLY A 105 7.77 20.00 -65.50
C GLY A 105 6.67 19.42 -64.63
N GLY A 106 5.41 19.79 -64.87
CA GLY A 106 4.27 19.32 -64.06
C GLY A 106 3.09 18.86 -64.90
N GLY A 107 2.08 18.25 -64.26
CA GLY A 107 0.72 18.21 -64.81
C GLY A 107 0.05 16.85 -65.04
N ARG A 108 -0.45 16.24 -63.95
CA ARG A 108 -1.73 15.51 -63.83
C ARG A 108 -2.11 14.38 -64.84
N ARG A 109 -2.50 13.24 -64.23
CA ARG A 109 -3.27 12.08 -64.77
C ARG A 109 -2.48 11.13 -65.68
N ALA A 110 -2.79 9.83 -65.74
CA ALA A 110 -3.87 9.06 -65.08
C ALA A 110 -3.31 7.82 -64.34
N ALA A 111 -4.08 7.26 -63.41
CA ALA A 111 -3.66 6.10 -62.61
C ALA A 111 -3.95 4.77 -63.33
N ALA A 112 -2.93 3.92 -63.45
CA ALA A 112 -3.04 2.51 -63.84
C ALA A 112 -1.93 1.71 -63.12
N GLY A 113 -2.14 1.42 -61.83
CA GLY A 113 -1.15 0.73 -60.99
C GLY A 113 -1.08 -0.76 -61.29
N VAL A 114 -0.06 -1.20 -62.02
CA VAL A 114 0.32 -2.62 -62.13
C VAL A 114 1.17 -2.98 -60.91
N ALA A 115 0.92 -4.16 -60.32
CA ALA A 115 1.48 -4.53 -59.02
C ALA A 115 3.00 -4.74 -59.04
N GLY A 116 3.72 -3.96 -58.23
CA GLY A 116 5.06 -4.29 -57.77
C GLY A 116 4.97 -5.08 -56.46
N THR A 117 5.34 -6.37 -56.48
CA THR A 117 5.27 -7.25 -55.31
C THR A 117 6.41 -7.00 -54.32
N VAL A 118 6.19 -6.06 -53.40
CA VAL A 118 6.98 -6.00 -52.15
C VAL A 118 6.78 -7.32 -51.41
N ARG A 119 7.87 -8.06 -51.14
CA ARG A 119 7.83 -9.22 -50.25
C ARG A 119 7.47 -8.72 -48.85
N ALA A 120 6.29 -9.09 -48.36
CA ALA A 120 5.96 -8.91 -46.95
C ALA A 120 7.02 -9.63 -46.09
N ALA A 121 7.54 -8.95 -45.07
CA ALA A 121 8.40 -9.60 -44.08
C ALA A 121 7.59 -10.71 -43.39
N SER A 122 8.11 -11.93 -43.40
CA SER A 122 7.44 -13.06 -42.74
C SER A 122 7.41 -12.82 -41.23
N VAL A 123 6.21 -12.73 -40.66
CA VAL A 123 6.02 -12.59 -39.20
C VAL A 123 6.81 -13.72 -38.50
N PRO A 124 7.66 -13.41 -37.51
CA PRO A 124 8.38 -14.42 -36.74
C PRO A 124 7.43 -15.49 -36.20
N LYS A 125 7.78 -16.77 -36.35
CA LYS A 125 6.94 -17.86 -35.86
C LYS A 125 6.95 -17.86 -34.32
N PRO A 126 5.77 -17.93 -33.66
CA PRO A 126 5.67 -18.09 -32.21
C PRO A 126 6.53 -19.24 -31.67
N GLN A 127 7.23 -18.98 -30.57
CA GLN A 127 8.14 -19.93 -29.95
C GLN A 127 7.40 -20.92 -29.04
N ILE A 128 7.90 -22.15 -28.93
CA ILE A 128 7.43 -23.12 -27.93
C ILE A 128 8.09 -22.77 -26.58
N PRO A 129 7.33 -22.52 -25.50
CA PRO A 129 7.88 -22.27 -24.16
C PRO A 129 8.84 -23.36 -23.73
N LEU A 130 9.96 -23.02 -23.07
CA LEU A 130 10.96 -24.00 -22.62
C LEU A 130 10.32 -25.13 -21.80
N PHE A 131 9.43 -24.79 -20.87
CA PHE A 131 8.60 -25.73 -20.09
C PHE A 131 7.84 -26.81 -20.91
N GLU A 132 7.44 -26.50 -22.15
CA GLU A 132 6.68 -27.43 -23.01
C GLU A 132 7.54 -28.21 -24.01
N ARG A 133 8.85 -27.90 -24.12
CA ARG A 133 9.73 -28.62 -25.05
C ARG A 133 9.93 -30.08 -24.58
N PRO A 134 10.00 -31.05 -25.49
CA PRO A 134 10.18 -32.45 -25.09
C PRO A 134 11.56 -32.63 -24.43
N PRO A 135 11.64 -33.34 -23.28
CA PRO A 135 12.88 -33.49 -22.51
C PRO A 135 13.81 -34.54 -23.14
N ILE A 136 14.38 -34.19 -24.30
CA ILE A 136 15.21 -35.07 -25.15
C ILE A 136 16.70 -35.01 -24.83
N HIS A 137 17.15 -34.02 -24.06
CA HIS A 137 18.54 -33.87 -23.65
C HIS A 137 18.77 -34.54 -22.30
N ALA A 138 20.04 -34.84 -21.95
CA ALA A 138 20.40 -35.38 -20.66
C ALA A 138 21.74 -34.82 -20.17
N ALA A 139 21.86 -34.66 -18.85
CA ALA A 139 23.08 -34.27 -18.15
C ALA A 139 23.21 -35.09 -16.86
N THR A 140 24.44 -35.40 -16.44
CA THR A 140 24.65 -35.93 -15.08
C THR A 140 24.38 -34.83 -14.04
N SER A 141 23.93 -35.23 -12.84
CA SER A 141 23.75 -34.32 -11.70
C SER A 141 25.01 -33.45 -11.45
N LEU A 142 26.20 -34.03 -11.58
CA LEU A 142 27.49 -33.32 -11.45
C LEU A 142 27.74 -32.28 -12.56
N GLN A 143 27.32 -32.53 -13.81
CA GLN A 143 27.44 -31.52 -14.88
C GLN A 143 26.47 -30.37 -14.66
N LEU A 144 25.23 -30.67 -14.25
CA LEU A 144 24.21 -29.66 -14.00
C LEU A 144 24.54 -28.80 -12.75
N GLN A 145 25.14 -29.40 -11.72
CA GLN A 145 25.67 -28.66 -10.57
C GLN A 145 26.83 -27.73 -10.96
N LYS A 146 27.76 -28.19 -11.82
CA LYS A 146 28.86 -27.33 -12.33
C LYS A 146 28.34 -26.16 -13.17
N TRP A 147 27.31 -26.39 -13.99
CA TRP A 147 26.61 -25.33 -14.72
C TRP A 147 25.95 -24.33 -13.76
N HIS A 148 25.26 -24.81 -12.72
CA HIS A 148 24.59 -23.97 -11.72
C HIS A 148 25.58 -23.08 -10.95
N GLU A 149 26.70 -23.63 -10.45
CA GLU A 149 27.68 -22.80 -9.72
C GLU A 149 28.36 -21.76 -10.63
N TRP A 150 28.60 -22.07 -11.92
CA TRP A 150 29.03 -21.08 -12.90
C TRP A 150 27.97 -19.98 -13.09
N ALA A 151 26.71 -20.37 -13.31
CA ALA A 151 25.61 -19.45 -13.59
C ALA A 151 25.33 -18.51 -12.39
N LYS A 152 25.38 -19.07 -11.17
CA LYS A 152 25.26 -18.33 -9.91
C LYS A 152 26.45 -17.39 -9.69
N THR A 153 27.67 -17.82 -10.02
CA THR A 153 28.87 -16.95 -9.95
C THR A 153 28.76 -15.77 -10.91
N LEU A 154 28.29 -16.00 -12.13
CA LEU A 154 28.03 -14.94 -13.11
C LEU A 154 26.95 -13.96 -12.63
N ALA A 155 25.82 -14.47 -12.11
CA ALA A 155 24.78 -13.62 -11.52
C ALA A 155 25.29 -12.79 -10.31
N SER A 156 26.10 -13.40 -9.45
CA SER A 156 26.71 -12.72 -8.29
C SER A 156 27.69 -11.61 -8.71
N SER A 157 28.36 -11.75 -9.85
CA SER A 157 29.31 -10.74 -10.37
C SER A 157 28.64 -9.45 -10.87
N VAL A 158 27.31 -9.41 -11.01
CA VAL A 158 26.56 -8.20 -11.37
C VAL A 158 26.47 -7.21 -10.21
N GLY A 159 26.33 -7.70 -8.97
CA GLY A 159 26.09 -6.86 -7.78
C GLY A 159 24.91 -5.90 -7.99
N SER A 160 25.17 -4.61 -7.77
CA SER A 160 24.24 -3.48 -7.98
C SER A 160 24.29 -2.88 -9.39
N SER A 161 25.23 -3.27 -10.26
CA SER A 161 25.54 -2.53 -11.51
C SER A 161 24.39 -2.43 -12.51
N PHE A 162 23.42 -3.35 -12.47
CA PHE A 162 22.22 -3.27 -13.30
C PHE A 162 21.18 -2.29 -12.72
N VAL A 163 21.02 -2.28 -11.40
CA VAL A 163 20.16 -1.34 -10.66
C VAL A 163 20.65 0.09 -10.91
N GLU A 164 21.97 0.32 -10.75
CA GLU A 164 22.62 1.61 -10.97
C GLU A 164 22.50 2.15 -12.41
N ALA A 165 22.29 1.27 -13.39
CA ALA A 165 22.22 1.65 -14.81
C ALA A 165 20.82 2.03 -15.29
N ASP A 166 19.77 1.29 -14.87
CA ASP A 166 18.39 1.48 -15.33
C ASP A 166 17.31 0.87 -14.42
N ASN A 167 17.58 0.71 -13.12
CA ASN A 167 16.76 -0.08 -12.18
C ASN A 167 16.57 -1.56 -12.60
N GLY A 168 17.52 -2.11 -13.38
CA GLY A 168 17.58 -3.53 -13.71
C GLY A 168 17.78 -4.43 -12.48
N PRO A 169 17.69 -5.77 -12.65
CA PRO A 169 17.67 -6.72 -11.54
C PRO A 169 19.01 -6.79 -10.81
N ASP A 170 18.95 -6.88 -9.48
CA ASP A 170 20.13 -7.11 -8.65
C ASP A 170 20.60 -8.59 -8.70
N SER A 171 21.75 -8.88 -8.12
CA SER A 171 22.26 -10.25 -7.99
C SER A 171 21.30 -11.25 -7.29
N THR A 172 20.44 -10.79 -6.38
CA THR A 172 19.43 -11.60 -5.67
C THR A 172 18.30 -12.02 -6.61
N LEU A 173 17.72 -11.06 -7.35
CA LEU A 173 16.68 -11.32 -8.35
C LEU A 173 17.21 -12.19 -9.50
N LEU A 174 18.44 -11.96 -9.95
CA LEU A 174 19.11 -12.84 -10.92
C LEU A 174 19.33 -14.26 -10.37
N CYS A 175 19.64 -14.43 -9.09
CA CYS A 175 19.69 -15.76 -8.47
C CYS A 175 18.29 -16.41 -8.34
N ARG A 176 17.21 -15.64 -8.21
CA ARG A 176 15.83 -16.17 -8.26
C ARG A 176 15.47 -16.66 -9.67
N GLU A 177 15.75 -15.85 -10.69
CA GLU A 177 15.56 -16.18 -12.10
C GLU A 177 16.34 -17.43 -12.55
N LEU A 178 17.54 -17.67 -11.99
CA LEU A 178 18.32 -18.87 -12.25
C LEU A 178 17.58 -20.16 -11.84
N ASN A 179 16.82 -20.11 -10.74
CA ASN A 179 16.01 -21.24 -10.30
C ASN A 179 14.83 -21.47 -11.25
N TRP A 180 14.16 -20.41 -11.70
CA TRP A 180 13.08 -20.50 -12.69
C TRP A 180 13.56 -21.11 -14.01
N LEU A 181 14.74 -20.71 -14.52
CA LEU A 181 15.35 -21.32 -15.70
C LEU A 181 15.59 -22.84 -15.51
N LEU A 182 16.02 -23.28 -14.32
CA LEU A 182 16.20 -24.70 -14.02
C LEU A 182 14.88 -25.46 -13.87
N GLU A 183 13.85 -24.85 -13.30
CA GLU A 183 12.52 -25.46 -13.16
C GLU A 183 11.84 -25.64 -14.53
N ASP A 184 11.97 -24.66 -15.43
CA ASP A 184 11.57 -24.77 -16.84
C ASP A 184 12.44 -25.78 -17.62
N ALA A 185 13.74 -25.90 -17.32
CA ALA A 185 14.64 -26.77 -18.07
C ALA A 185 14.57 -28.26 -17.69
N ILE A 186 14.28 -28.62 -16.43
CA ILE A 186 14.36 -30.01 -15.93
C ILE A 186 13.01 -30.73 -16.02
N GLU A 187 12.95 -31.95 -16.57
CA GLU A 187 11.70 -32.73 -16.69
C GLU A 187 10.96 -32.85 -15.34
N HIS A 188 11.70 -33.15 -14.27
CA HIS A 188 11.21 -33.28 -12.89
C HIS A 188 12.15 -32.55 -11.90
N PRO A 189 11.93 -31.24 -11.61
CA PRO A 189 12.86 -30.44 -10.78
C PRO A 189 13.03 -30.92 -9.33
N SER A 190 12.18 -31.84 -8.86
CA SER A 190 12.29 -32.51 -7.56
C SER A 190 13.39 -33.57 -7.51
N SER A 191 13.66 -34.31 -8.60
CA SER A 191 14.70 -35.37 -8.59
C SER A 191 16.09 -34.78 -8.50
N PHE A 192 16.36 -33.64 -9.17
CA PHE A 192 17.63 -32.93 -9.03
C PHE A 192 17.86 -32.45 -7.59
N ARG A 193 16.84 -31.86 -6.95
CA ARG A 193 16.89 -31.43 -5.53
C ARG A 193 17.12 -32.59 -4.54
N GLN A 194 16.78 -33.83 -4.90
CA GLN A 194 17.06 -35.02 -4.11
C GLN A 194 18.45 -35.62 -4.41
N ALA A 195 18.78 -35.87 -5.68
CA ALA A 195 20.08 -36.41 -6.09
C ALA A 195 21.26 -35.52 -5.64
N SER A 196 21.05 -34.19 -5.62
CA SER A 196 22.01 -33.21 -5.08
C SER A 196 22.27 -33.36 -3.58
N LYS A 197 21.34 -33.91 -2.80
CA LYS A 197 21.48 -34.13 -1.34
C LYS A 197 22.04 -35.51 -1.01
N GLU A 198 21.72 -36.51 -1.83
CA GLU A 198 22.15 -37.90 -1.64
C GLU A 198 23.51 -38.23 -2.30
N GLY A 199 24.07 -37.30 -3.09
CA GLY A 199 25.37 -37.46 -3.73
C GLY A 199 25.38 -38.43 -4.91
N VAL A 200 24.21 -38.70 -5.50
CA VAL A 200 24.04 -39.74 -6.53
C VAL A 200 24.27 -39.17 -7.94
N CYS A 201 25.08 -39.86 -8.73
CA CYS A 201 25.33 -39.55 -10.14
C CYS A 201 24.18 -40.06 -11.04
N GLU A 202 23.00 -39.44 -10.93
CA GLU A 202 21.88 -39.69 -11.84
C GLU A 202 21.95 -38.87 -13.13
N ASN A 203 21.32 -39.38 -14.20
CA ASN A 203 21.12 -38.64 -15.44
C ASN A 203 19.79 -37.87 -15.38
N VAL A 204 19.88 -36.56 -15.24
CA VAL A 204 18.75 -35.63 -15.30
C VAL A 204 18.41 -35.36 -16.76
N LYS A 205 17.15 -35.53 -17.16
CA LYS A 205 16.66 -35.12 -18.48
C LYS A 205 16.33 -33.63 -18.52
N LEU A 206 16.64 -33.00 -19.65
CA LEU A 206 16.50 -31.56 -19.87
C LEU A 206 15.73 -31.26 -21.16
N ARG A 207 14.96 -30.16 -21.13
CA ARG A 207 14.18 -29.59 -22.25
C ARG A 207 15.01 -28.70 -23.21
N ALA A 208 16.27 -28.47 -22.86
CA ALA A 208 17.31 -27.83 -23.68
C ALA A 208 18.67 -28.49 -23.35
N SER A 209 19.69 -28.32 -24.19
CA SER A 209 21.04 -28.81 -23.88
C SER A 209 21.73 -27.91 -22.83
N LEU A 210 22.80 -28.42 -22.18
CA LEU A 210 23.61 -27.57 -21.30
C LEU A 210 24.23 -26.38 -22.06
N ASP A 211 24.58 -26.55 -23.34
CA ASP A 211 25.13 -25.49 -24.17
C ASP A 211 24.07 -24.43 -24.50
N ASP A 212 22.81 -24.82 -24.73
CA ASP A 212 21.70 -23.88 -24.84
C ASP A 212 21.51 -23.11 -23.53
N LEU A 213 21.53 -23.80 -22.38
CA LEU A 213 21.38 -23.17 -21.06
C LEU A 213 22.54 -22.22 -20.73
N TYR A 214 23.79 -22.57 -21.09
CA TYR A 214 24.93 -21.65 -21.02
C TYR A 214 24.68 -20.37 -21.85
N ASN A 215 24.22 -20.52 -23.10
CA ASN A 215 23.96 -19.37 -23.98
C ASN A 215 22.77 -18.52 -23.51
N LEU A 216 21.68 -19.14 -23.05
CA LEU A 216 20.51 -18.45 -22.50
C LEU A 216 20.87 -17.63 -21.25
N TRP A 217 21.61 -18.22 -20.31
CA TRP A 217 22.03 -17.50 -19.11
C TRP A 217 23.07 -16.41 -19.40
N LYS A 218 23.97 -16.66 -20.36
CA LYS A 218 24.92 -15.65 -20.83
C LYS A 218 24.21 -14.46 -21.48
N ASP A 219 23.22 -14.69 -22.33
CA ASP A 219 22.40 -13.63 -22.93
C ASP A 219 21.54 -12.88 -21.89
N ARG A 220 21.08 -13.57 -20.84
CA ARG A 220 20.34 -12.94 -19.73
C ARG A 220 21.18 -11.88 -19.01
N ILE A 221 22.46 -12.18 -18.77
CA ILE A 221 23.39 -11.30 -18.08
C ILE A 221 24.03 -10.31 -19.08
N GLU A 222 24.86 -10.77 -20.02
CA GLU A 222 25.69 -9.90 -20.86
C GLU A 222 24.91 -8.98 -21.80
N LYS A 223 23.72 -9.41 -22.25
CA LYS A 223 22.83 -8.61 -23.11
C LYS A 223 21.61 -8.05 -22.37
N ARG A 224 21.50 -8.32 -21.06
CA ARG A 224 20.45 -7.83 -20.15
C ARG A 224 19.01 -8.12 -20.62
N ARG A 225 18.80 -9.12 -21.51
CA ARG A 225 17.49 -9.45 -22.11
C ARG A 225 16.57 -10.12 -21.07
N PRO A 226 15.26 -9.81 -21.00
CA PRO A 226 14.33 -10.46 -20.09
C PRO A 226 14.34 -11.99 -20.21
N LEU A 227 14.29 -12.71 -19.07
CA LEU A 227 14.34 -14.17 -19.05
C LEU A 227 13.23 -14.77 -19.91
N GLN A 228 12.01 -14.25 -19.80
CA GLN A 228 10.82 -14.68 -20.54
C GLN A 228 11.04 -14.75 -22.06
N TYR A 229 11.70 -13.74 -22.64
CA TYR A 229 12.01 -13.69 -24.08
C TYR A 229 13.16 -14.62 -24.49
N LEU A 230 13.94 -15.13 -23.54
CA LEU A 230 14.99 -16.13 -23.76
C LEU A 230 14.41 -17.55 -23.69
N VAL A 231 13.58 -17.84 -22.68
CA VAL A 231 12.90 -19.15 -22.55
C VAL A 231 11.66 -19.31 -23.45
N GLY A 232 11.12 -18.20 -23.97
CA GLY A 232 9.90 -18.17 -24.79
C GLY A 232 8.62 -18.43 -23.98
N CYS A 233 8.66 -18.15 -22.68
CA CYS A 233 7.74 -18.65 -21.65
C CYS A 233 7.43 -17.53 -20.65
N GLU A 234 6.17 -17.41 -20.24
CA GLU A 234 5.79 -16.74 -18.99
C GLU A 234 4.70 -17.54 -18.29
N HIS A 235 4.79 -17.70 -16.97
CA HIS A 235 3.77 -18.36 -16.15
C HIS A 235 2.82 -17.29 -15.59
N TRP A 236 1.51 -17.44 -15.82
CA TRP A 236 0.49 -16.43 -15.48
C TRP A 236 -0.85 -17.12 -15.19
N ARG A 237 -1.41 -16.92 -13.99
CA ARG A 237 -2.55 -17.66 -13.41
C ARG A 237 -2.34 -19.18 -13.54
N ASP A 238 -3.23 -19.88 -14.24
CA ASP A 238 -3.09 -21.31 -14.58
C ASP A 238 -2.64 -21.53 -16.04
N LEU A 239 -1.91 -20.57 -16.62
CA LEU A 239 -1.39 -20.58 -17.99
C LEU A 239 0.15 -20.55 -18.02
N VAL A 240 0.70 -21.13 -19.08
CA VAL A 240 2.10 -21.03 -19.49
C VAL A 240 2.07 -20.41 -20.89
N LEU A 241 2.31 -19.12 -21.01
CA LEU A 241 2.11 -18.37 -22.25
C LEU A 241 3.38 -18.36 -23.10
N SER A 242 3.22 -18.52 -24.41
CA SER A 242 4.28 -18.18 -25.37
C SER A 242 4.42 -16.67 -25.41
N VAL A 243 5.64 -16.19 -25.20
CA VAL A 243 6.01 -14.77 -25.23
C VAL A 243 7.34 -14.62 -25.97
N GLN A 244 7.54 -13.48 -26.63
CA GLN A 244 8.78 -13.17 -27.32
C GLN A 244 8.90 -11.66 -27.56
N GLU A 245 10.12 -11.21 -27.81
CA GLU A 245 10.45 -9.81 -28.10
C GLU A 245 9.56 -9.23 -29.21
N GLY A 246 8.93 -8.08 -28.94
CA GLY A 246 7.88 -7.49 -29.78
C GLY A 246 6.44 -7.89 -29.39
N VAL A 247 6.27 -8.61 -28.26
CA VAL A 247 4.99 -8.90 -27.60
C VAL A 247 5.15 -8.62 -26.10
N LEU A 248 4.16 -7.98 -25.47
CA LEU A 248 4.21 -7.68 -24.04
C LEU A 248 4.26 -8.98 -23.19
N ILE A 249 5.05 -8.94 -22.13
CA ILE A 249 5.06 -9.97 -21.08
C ILE A 249 3.87 -9.65 -20.15
N PRO A 250 2.91 -10.58 -19.95
CA PRO A 250 1.82 -10.41 -19.00
C PRO A 250 2.36 -10.23 -17.58
N ARG A 251 1.73 -9.37 -16.78
CA ARG A 251 2.14 -9.13 -15.41
C ARG A 251 1.18 -9.81 -14.42
N PRO A 252 1.66 -10.33 -13.26
CA PRO A 252 0.81 -11.03 -12.30
C PRO A 252 -0.37 -10.19 -11.78
N GLU A 253 -0.23 -8.86 -11.68
CA GLU A 253 -1.32 -8.00 -11.17
C GLU A 253 -2.53 -7.95 -12.13
N THR A 254 -2.35 -8.33 -13.39
CA THR A 254 -3.44 -8.37 -14.39
C THR A 254 -4.29 -9.63 -14.30
N GLU A 255 -3.90 -10.63 -13.50
CA GLU A 255 -4.74 -11.79 -13.20
C GLU A 255 -6.03 -11.37 -12.49
N LEU A 256 -5.97 -10.33 -11.65
CA LEU A 256 -7.11 -9.72 -10.96
C LEU A 256 -8.20 -9.22 -11.92
N ILE A 257 -7.85 -8.87 -13.17
CA ILE A 257 -8.82 -8.47 -14.20
C ILE A 257 -9.70 -9.67 -14.59
N VAL A 258 -9.14 -10.89 -14.63
CA VAL A 258 -9.89 -12.12 -14.90
C VAL A 258 -10.85 -12.43 -13.75
N ASP A 259 -10.41 -12.26 -12.51
CA ASP A 259 -11.21 -12.51 -11.31
C ASP A 259 -12.38 -11.52 -11.18
N LEU A 260 -12.15 -10.24 -11.48
CA LEU A 260 -13.20 -9.22 -11.58
C LEU A 260 -14.23 -9.58 -12.66
N VAL A 261 -13.79 -10.10 -13.82
CA VAL A 261 -14.70 -10.57 -14.87
C VAL A 261 -15.47 -11.82 -14.42
N GLU A 262 -14.82 -12.77 -13.72
CA GLU A 262 -15.45 -13.97 -13.16
C GLU A 262 -16.55 -13.61 -12.14
N GLU A 263 -16.30 -12.64 -11.27
CA GLU A 263 -17.32 -12.08 -10.37
C GLU A 263 -18.46 -11.40 -11.16
N LEU A 264 -18.16 -10.52 -12.13
CA LEU A 264 -19.19 -9.84 -12.92
C LEU A 264 -20.09 -10.81 -13.70
N VAL A 265 -19.53 -11.85 -14.34
CA VAL A 265 -20.32 -12.85 -15.06
C VAL A 265 -21.00 -13.88 -14.14
N SER A 266 -20.70 -13.89 -12.84
CA SER A 266 -21.51 -14.61 -11.84
C SER A 266 -22.83 -13.89 -11.52
N ARG A 267 -22.85 -12.55 -11.64
CA ARG A 267 -23.98 -11.69 -11.25
C ARG A 267 -25.06 -11.56 -12.33
N THR A 268 -24.77 -11.80 -13.62
CA THR A 268 -25.76 -11.61 -14.71
C THR A 268 -25.49 -12.47 -15.94
N ASP A 269 -26.51 -13.21 -16.39
CA ASP A 269 -26.44 -14.04 -17.60
C ASP A 269 -26.14 -13.24 -18.89
N ASP A 270 -26.57 -11.98 -18.99
CA ASP A 270 -26.28 -11.09 -20.13
C ASP A 270 -24.78 -10.78 -20.29
N LEU A 271 -24.00 -10.84 -19.19
CA LEU A 271 -22.55 -10.67 -19.21
C LEU A 271 -21.85 -12.00 -19.52
N ARG A 272 -22.37 -13.11 -18.99
CA ARG A 272 -21.86 -14.48 -19.21
C ARG A 272 -22.07 -14.98 -20.64
N ASN A 273 -23.20 -14.63 -21.25
CA ASN A 273 -23.50 -14.91 -22.66
C ASN A 273 -23.04 -13.76 -23.59
N GLY A 274 -22.26 -12.82 -23.05
CA GLY A 274 -21.89 -11.58 -23.69
C GLY A 274 -20.73 -11.70 -24.69
N THR A 275 -20.56 -10.67 -25.53
CA THR A 275 -19.34 -10.49 -26.32
C THR A 275 -18.43 -9.50 -25.60
N TRP A 276 -17.24 -9.94 -25.22
CA TRP A 276 -16.21 -9.14 -24.58
C TRP A 276 -15.14 -8.70 -25.58
N ALA A 277 -14.46 -7.59 -25.31
CA ALA A 277 -13.32 -7.12 -26.10
C ALA A 277 -12.07 -6.99 -25.24
N ASP A 278 -10.92 -7.32 -25.83
CA ASP A 278 -9.58 -7.16 -25.23
C ASP A 278 -8.74 -6.28 -26.18
N LEU A 279 -8.27 -5.12 -25.69
CA LEU A 279 -7.53 -4.14 -26.50
C LEU A 279 -6.05 -4.10 -26.12
N GLY A 280 -5.17 -4.28 -27.11
CA GLY A 280 -3.72 -4.42 -26.87
C GLY A 280 -3.36 -5.80 -26.34
N THR A 281 -4.02 -6.85 -26.84
CA THR A 281 -4.03 -8.20 -26.25
C THR A 281 -2.64 -8.83 -26.08
N GLY A 282 -1.61 -8.38 -26.82
CA GLY A 282 -0.24 -8.83 -26.63
C GLY A 282 -0.08 -10.34 -26.86
N SER A 283 0.15 -11.09 -25.77
CA SER A 283 0.28 -12.55 -25.80
C SER A 283 -1.05 -13.31 -25.76
N GLY A 284 -2.18 -12.61 -25.59
CA GLY A 284 -3.52 -13.18 -25.44
C GLY A 284 -3.92 -13.51 -24.01
N ALA A 285 -3.17 -13.09 -22.99
CA ALA A 285 -3.37 -13.47 -21.58
C ALA A 285 -4.80 -13.20 -21.08
N LEU A 286 -5.24 -11.93 -21.11
CA LEU A 286 -6.58 -11.52 -20.67
C LEU A 286 -7.68 -12.20 -21.51
N ALA A 287 -7.53 -12.22 -22.84
CA ALA A 287 -8.47 -12.92 -23.71
C ALA A 287 -8.64 -14.41 -23.37
N ILE A 288 -7.55 -15.12 -23.03
CA ILE A 288 -7.57 -16.54 -22.65
C ILE A 288 -8.17 -16.74 -21.27
N GLY A 289 -7.81 -15.90 -20.28
CA GLY A 289 -8.41 -15.94 -18.94
C GLY A 289 -9.94 -15.73 -18.99
N ILE A 290 -10.38 -14.65 -19.65
CA ILE A 290 -11.80 -14.34 -19.83
C ILE A 290 -12.50 -15.41 -20.67
N GLY A 291 -11.86 -15.93 -21.72
CA GLY A 291 -12.41 -17.02 -22.53
C GLY A 291 -12.67 -18.30 -21.74
N LYS A 292 -11.81 -18.63 -20.77
CA LYS A 292 -12.02 -19.76 -19.84
C LYS A 292 -13.17 -19.51 -18.86
N VAL A 293 -13.31 -18.28 -18.36
CA VAL A 293 -14.39 -17.84 -17.46
C VAL A 293 -15.77 -17.82 -18.14
N LEU A 294 -15.84 -17.38 -19.40
CA LEU A 294 -17.05 -17.39 -20.21
C LEU A 294 -17.41 -18.80 -20.73
N GLY A 295 -16.41 -19.64 -20.97
CA GLY A 295 -16.58 -20.96 -21.58
C GLY A 295 -17.30 -20.87 -22.93
N SER A 296 -18.17 -21.83 -23.23
CA SER A 296 -18.98 -21.85 -24.46
C SER A 296 -20.23 -20.95 -24.42
N SER A 297 -20.38 -20.07 -23.42
CA SER A 297 -21.55 -19.20 -23.27
C SER A 297 -21.34 -17.84 -23.92
N GLY A 298 -20.20 -17.20 -23.66
CA GLY A 298 -19.83 -15.90 -24.21
C GLY A 298 -18.81 -16.00 -25.35
N ARG A 299 -18.31 -14.85 -25.80
CA ARG A 299 -17.19 -14.75 -26.75
C ARG A 299 -16.25 -13.62 -26.35
N VAL A 300 -14.98 -13.74 -26.71
CA VAL A 300 -13.97 -12.66 -26.56
C VAL A 300 -13.44 -12.28 -27.94
N ILE A 301 -13.25 -10.99 -28.19
CA ILE A 301 -12.66 -10.49 -29.43
C ILE A 301 -11.46 -9.65 -29.08
N ALA A 302 -10.29 -10.22 -29.31
CA ALA A 302 -9.00 -9.68 -28.93
C ALA A 302 -8.41 -8.87 -30.09
N THR A 303 -7.76 -7.74 -29.80
CA THR A 303 -7.26 -6.81 -30.82
C THR A 303 -5.83 -6.36 -30.51
N ASP A 304 -5.01 -6.30 -31.55
CA ASP A 304 -3.67 -5.71 -31.50
C ASP A 304 -3.28 -5.13 -32.87
N VAL A 305 -2.47 -4.07 -32.86
CA VAL A 305 -1.91 -3.47 -34.09
C VAL A 305 -0.72 -4.29 -34.61
N SER A 306 0.03 -4.93 -33.71
CA SER A 306 1.23 -5.71 -34.02
C SER A 306 0.85 -7.06 -34.65
N PRO A 307 1.25 -7.35 -35.91
CA PRO A 307 1.00 -8.65 -36.53
C PRO A 307 1.74 -9.78 -35.80
N LEU A 308 2.79 -9.46 -35.03
CA LEU A 308 3.49 -10.42 -34.20
C LEU A 308 2.68 -10.77 -32.94
N ALA A 309 2.16 -9.77 -32.22
CA ALA A 309 1.27 -9.99 -31.08
C ALA A 309 0.03 -10.80 -31.50
N VAL A 310 -0.63 -10.42 -32.60
CA VAL A 310 -1.74 -11.20 -33.19
C VAL A 310 -1.34 -12.66 -33.47
N SER A 311 -0.12 -12.93 -33.95
CA SER A 311 0.32 -14.31 -34.20
C SER A 311 0.59 -15.11 -32.92
N VAL A 312 1.12 -14.48 -31.87
CA VAL A 312 1.42 -15.11 -30.58
C VAL A 312 0.15 -15.33 -29.75
N ALA A 313 -0.76 -14.34 -29.71
CA ALA A 313 -2.08 -14.48 -29.15
C ALA A 313 -2.88 -15.61 -29.82
N ASN A 314 -2.91 -15.68 -31.16
CA ASN A 314 -3.51 -16.81 -31.88
C ASN A 314 -2.87 -18.16 -31.50
N PHE A 315 -1.55 -18.22 -31.36
CA PHE A 315 -0.84 -19.45 -30.98
C PHE A 315 -1.18 -19.90 -29.55
N ASN A 316 -1.28 -18.97 -28.59
CA ASN A 316 -1.69 -19.28 -27.22
C ASN A 316 -3.18 -19.69 -27.16
N VAL A 317 -4.08 -18.97 -27.84
CA VAL A 317 -5.51 -19.34 -27.97
C VAL A 317 -5.67 -20.75 -28.57
N GLN A 318 -4.81 -21.12 -29.52
CA GLN A 318 -4.78 -22.47 -30.09
C GLN A 318 -4.24 -23.52 -29.12
N ARG A 319 -3.17 -23.23 -28.37
CA ARG A 319 -2.64 -24.13 -27.32
C ARG A 319 -3.69 -24.43 -26.25
N TYR A 320 -4.50 -23.45 -25.86
CA TYR A 320 -5.59 -23.63 -24.89
C TYR A 320 -6.92 -24.13 -25.49
N SER A 321 -6.99 -24.37 -26.81
CA SER A 321 -8.19 -24.87 -27.51
C SER A 321 -9.43 -23.97 -27.37
N LEU A 322 -9.25 -22.65 -27.44
CA LEU A 322 -10.30 -21.64 -27.24
C LEU A 322 -10.71 -20.91 -28.53
N GLN A 323 -10.39 -21.45 -29.71
CA GLN A 323 -10.64 -20.82 -31.02
C GLN A 323 -12.12 -20.56 -31.31
N ASP A 324 -13.02 -21.36 -30.72
CA ASP A 324 -14.48 -21.19 -30.86
C ASP A 324 -15.02 -20.03 -29.99
N VAL A 325 -14.27 -19.63 -28.95
CA VAL A 325 -14.65 -18.60 -27.97
C VAL A 325 -13.94 -17.28 -28.25
N ILE A 326 -12.65 -17.32 -28.62
CA ILE A 326 -11.77 -16.16 -28.76
C ILE A 326 -11.42 -15.92 -30.23
N GLU A 327 -11.72 -14.72 -30.72
CA GLU A 327 -11.40 -14.26 -32.08
C GLU A 327 -10.35 -13.14 -32.02
N VAL A 328 -9.12 -13.40 -32.46
CA VAL A 328 -8.04 -12.40 -32.48
C VAL A 328 -8.02 -11.67 -33.83
N ARG A 329 -8.14 -10.33 -33.82
CA ARG A 329 -8.14 -9.47 -35.00
C ARG A 329 -6.95 -8.51 -34.98
N GLN A 330 -6.40 -8.21 -36.17
CA GLN A 330 -5.38 -7.15 -36.31
C GLN A 330 -6.05 -5.79 -36.59
N GLY A 331 -5.58 -4.73 -35.94
CA GLY A 331 -5.91 -3.33 -36.23
C GLY A 331 -5.80 -2.44 -35.00
N SER A 332 -6.06 -1.14 -35.15
CA SER A 332 -5.83 -0.14 -34.10
C SER A 332 -7.02 -0.04 -33.14
N TRP A 333 -6.86 -0.51 -31.89
CA TRP A 333 -7.85 -0.42 -30.81
C TRP A 333 -9.26 -0.89 -31.23
N PHE A 334 -10.19 0.05 -31.42
CA PHE A 334 -11.59 -0.20 -31.77
C PHE A 334 -11.83 -0.43 -33.26
N GLU A 335 -10.85 -0.17 -34.14
CA GLU A 335 -10.97 -0.35 -35.60
C GLU A 335 -11.47 -1.75 -35.99
N PRO A 336 -10.96 -2.88 -35.44
CA PRO A 336 -11.46 -4.20 -35.77
C PRO A 336 -12.83 -4.52 -35.18
N LEU A 337 -13.39 -3.64 -34.34
CA LEU A 337 -14.62 -3.86 -33.57
C LEU A 337 -15.83 -3.07 -34.10
N GLY A 338 -15.70 -2.32 -35.19
CA GLY A 338 -16.78 -1.48 -35.72
C GLY A 338 -18.10 -2.23 -36.05
N ASN A 339 -18.06 -3.53 -36.32
CA ASN A 339 -19.26 -4.34 -36.51
C ASN A 339 -20.01 -4.69 -35.19
N LEU A 340 -19.44 -4.35 -34.03
CA LEU A 340 -19.91 -4.67 -32.67
C LEU A 340 -20.33 -3.41 -31.89
N GLU A 341 -20.44 -2.25 -32.56
CA GLU A 341 -20.92 -1.01 -31.96
C GLU A 341 -22.29 -1.23 -31.28
N GLY A 342 -22.36 -0.94 -29.97
CA GLY A 342 -23.54 -1.14 -29.11
C GLY A 342 -23.84 -2.59 -28.70
N LYS A 343 -22.92 -3.54 -28.94
CA LYS A 343 -23.14 -4.99 -28.73
C LYS A 343 -22.16 -5.64 -27.77
N LEU A 344 -21.08 -4.97 -27.39
CA LEU A 344 -20.16 -5.45 -26.35
C LEU A 344 -20.86 -5.48 -24.99
N SER A 345 -20.56 -6.51 -24.20
CA SER A 345 -21.07 -6.70 -22.83
C SER A 345 -20.03 -6.33 -21.77
N GLY A 346 -18.74 -6.34 -22.15
CA GLY A 346 -17.63 -5.84 -21.36
C GLY A 346 -16.41 -5.58 -22.24
N LEU A 347 -15.44 -4.85 -21.71
CA LEU A 347 -14.25 -4.43 -22.44
C LEU A 347 -13.09 -4.27 -21.45
N VAL A 348 -11.94 -4.87 -21.77
CA VAL A 348 -10.70 -4.81 -21.00
C VAL A 348 -9.55 -4.34 -21.88
N TRP A 349 -8.50 -3.81 -21.27
CA TRP A 349 -7.25 -3.45 -21.92
C TRP A 349 -6.13 -3.38 -20.89
N GLU A 350 -4.90 -3.59 -21.33
CA GLU A 350 -3.70 -3.26 -20.55
C GLU A 350 -2.89 -2.21 -21.34
N MET A 351 -2.65 -1.03 -20.75
CA MET A 351 -1.79 -0.04 -21.40
C MET A 351 -0.32 -0.30 -21.03
N PRO A 352 0.59 -0.41 -22.01
CA PRO A 352 2.02 -0.42 -21.73
C PRO A 352 2.47 0.95 -21.20
N PHE A 353 3.42 0.95 -20.27
CA PHE A 353 4.04 2.18 -19.77
C PHE A 353 4.86 2.88 -20.87
N SER A 354 4.55 4.14 -21.15
CA SER A 354 5.46 5.07 -21.82
C SER A 354 5.11 6.51 -21.45
N ASP A 355 6.05 7.25 -20.85
CA ASP A 355 5.89 8.67 -20.48
C ASP A 355 5.96 9.65 -21.68
N THR A 356 5.56 9.18 -22.86
CA THR A 356 5.49 9.95 -24.10
C THR A 356 4.08 9.90 -24.67
N ALA A 357 3.45 11.07 -24.82
CA ALA A 357 2.05 11.19 -25.23
C ALA A 357 1.78 10.68 -26.67
N LEU A 358 0.63 10.03 -26.85
CA LEU A 358 -0.03 9.88 -28.15
C LEU A 358 -1.04 11.03 -28.35
N PRO A 359 -0.88 11.93 -29.34
CA PRO A 359 -1.80 13.05 -29.56
C PRO A 359 -3.21 12.63 -30.04
N ASP A 360 -3.30 11.56 -30.84
CA ASP A 360 -4.46 11.32 -31.72
C ASP A 360 -5.68 10.65 -31.06
N LEU A 361 -5.70 10.52 -29.73
CA LEU A 361 -6.90 10.09 -28.97
C LEU A 361 -7.72 11.25 -28.39
N GLN A 362 -7.29 12.50 -28.58
CA GLN A 362 -8.04 13.67 -28.07
C GLN A 362 -9.11 14.20 -29.03
N ASP A 363 -9.00 13.93 -30.34
CA ASP A 363 -9.83 14.57 -31.37
C ASP A 363 -11.01 13.72 -31.90
N SER A 364 -11.76 13.08 -30.99
CA SER A 364 -13.16 12.67 -31.31
C SER A 364 -14.13 12.68 -30.11
N PRO A 365 -14.52 13.86 -29.56
CA PRO A 365 -15.43 13.96 -28.40
C PRO A 365 -16.87 13.43 -28.59
N THR A 366 -17.20 12.86 -29.76
CA THR A 366 -18.58 12.48 -30.15
C THR A 366 -18.80 10.99 -30.40
N GLY A 367 -17.78 10.14 -30.19
CA GLY A 367 -17.87 8.68 -30.37
C GLY A 367 -18.42 7.97 -29.13
N PHE A 368 -17.60 7.92 -28.07
CA PHE A 368 -17.83 7.08 -26.87
C PHE A 368 -19.22 7.26 -26.21
N SER A 369 -19.74 8.49 -26.16
CA SER A 369 -21.03 8.79 -25.52
C SER A 369 -22.24 8.16 -26.23
N LYS A 370 -22.20 7.95 -27.55
CA LYS A 370 -23.35 7.41 -28.32
C LYS A 370 -23.51 5.89 -28.19
N LEU A 371 -22.54 5.23 -27.56
CA LEU A 371 -22.28 3.81 -27.68
C LEU A 371 -22.94 2.98 -26.55
N PHE A 372 -23.03 3.55 -25.34
CA PHE A 372 -23.71 2.96 -24.18
C PHE A 372 -25.15 3.48 -23.97
N ASP A 373 -25.49 4.66 -24.50
CA ASP A 373 -26.71 5.42 -24.20
C ASP A 373 -28.01 4.90 -24.86
N ARG A 374 -28.10 3.58 -25.09
CA ARG A 374 -29.27 2.91 -25.69
C ARG A 374 -29.72 1.60 -25.04
N ARG A 375 -29.11 1.18 -23.91
CA ARG A 375 -29.65 0.06 -23.09
C ARG A 375 -30.31 0.51 -21.78
N LEU A 376 -29.82 1.57 -21.13
CA LEU A 376 -30.38 2.06 -19.86
C LEU A 376 -31.80 2.66 -19.99
N THR A 377 -32.17 3.14 -21.17
CA THR A 377 -33.48 3.77 -21.44
C THR A 377 -34.64 2.78 -21.64
N ASN A 378 -34.42 1.46 -21.58
CA ASN A 378 -35.42 0.44 -21.96
C ASN A 378 -35.85 -0.51 -20.83
N MET A 379 -35.40 -0.29 -19.58
CA MET A 379 -35.84 -1.07 -18.40
C MET A 379 -36.96 -0.39 -17.60
N ASN A 380 -37.01 0.94 -17.55
CA ASN A 380 -38.06 1.66 -16.82
C ASN A 380 -39.44 1.51 -17.48
N ASP A 381 -39.51 1.47 -18.82
CA ASP A 381 -40.75 1.46 -19.62
C ASP A 381 -41.56 0.14 -19.56
N ARG A 382 -41.20 -0.77 -18.65
CA ARG A 382 -41.90 -2.04 -18.40
C ARG A 382 -42.42 -2.24 -16.97
N LEU A 383 -42.08 -1.36 -16.02
CA LEU A 383 -42.63 -1.43 -14.66
C LEU A 383 -43.96 -0.67 -14.51
N ASP A 384 -44.15 0.43 -15.24
CA ASP A 384 -45.36 1.27 -15.22
C ASP A 384 -46.62 0.66 -15.89
N ARG A 385 -46.69 -0.68 -16.03
CA ARG A 385 -47.83 -1.38 -16.66
C ARG A 385 -48.47 -2.50 -15.83
N LEU A 386 -48.14 -2.63 -14.55
CA LEU A 386 -48.95 -3.38 -13.58
C LEU A 386 -49.42 -2.46 -12.45
N MET A 387 -50.57 -2.82 -11.85
CA MET A 387 -51.19 -2.16 -10.68
C MET A 387 -51.75 -0.73 -10.89
N GLY A 388 -52.63 -0.59 -11.88
CA GLY A 388 -53.49 0.59 -11.99
C GLY A 388 -54.59 0.66 -10.93
N GLY A 389 -54.49 1.62 -9.99
CA GLY A 389 -55.61 2.40 -9.46
C GLY A 389 -56.56 1.80 -8.40
N VAL A 390 -56.28 2.08 -7.12
CA VAL A 390 -57.21 2.65 -6.11
C VAL A 390 -56.33 3.51 -5.17
N ALA A 391 -56.16 4.81 -5.38
CA ALA A 391 -57.08 5.91 -5.03
C ALA A 391 -57.23 6.16 -3.50
N VAL A 392 -57.09 7.44 -3.09
CA VAL A 392 -57.24 8.01 -1.72
C VAL A 392 -56.00 7.96 -0.79
N THR A 393 -54.87 8.53 -1.24
CA THR A 393 -53.88 9.15 -0.31
C THR A 393 -53.07 10.34 -0.92
N VAL A 394 -53.37 10.75 -2.16
CA VAL A 394 -52.51 11.67 -2.93
C VAL A 394 -52.65 13.15 -2.51
N PHE A 395 -53.78 13.56 -1.92
CA PHE A 395 -54.13 14.98 -1.77
C PHE A 395 -53.45 15.76 -0.62
N SER A 396 -52.50 15.15 0.11
CA SER A 396 -51.69 15.85 1.13
C SER A 396 -50.19 15.92 0.81
N PHE A 397 -49.70 15.21 -0.23
CA PHE A 397 -48.25 15.18 -0.54
C PHE A 397 -47.82 16.22 -1.60
N CYS A 398 -48.74 16.64 -2.48
CA CYS A 398 -48.47 17.57 -3.58
C CYS A 398 -48.15 19.03 -3.18
N PHE A 399 -47.97 19.32 -1.88
CA PHE A 399 -47.52 20.63 -1.39
C PHE A 399 -46.17 20.61 -0.66
N PHE A 400 -45.57 19.43 -0.43
CA PHE A 400 -44.22 19.30 0.14
C PHE A 400 -43.15 18.88 -0.89
N ALA A 401 -43.56 18.33 -2.04
CA ALA A 401 -42.67 17.82 -3.09
C ALA A 401 -42.29 18.86 -4.17
N LEU A 402 -42.25 20.16 -3.84
CA LEU A 402 -41.81 21.25 -4.74
C LEU A 402 -40.71 22.14 -4.13
N LEU A 403 -40.14 21.77 -2.97
CA LEU A 403 -39.13 22.58 -2.25
C LEU A 403 -37.99 21.75 -1.63
N ILE A 404 -37.44 20.78 -2.37
CA ILE A 404 -36.02 20.37 -2.20
C ILE A 404 -35.40 20.19 -3.60
N GLU A 405 -34.95 21.29 -4.20
CA GLU A 405 -33.91 21.23 -5.23
C GLU A 405 -32.53 21.03 -4.59
N HIS A 406 -31.55 20.62 -5.40
CA HIS A 406 -30.17 20.36 -4.99
C HIS A 406 -29.56 21.54 -4.22
N GLY A 407 -29.20 21.31 -2.96
CA GLY A 407 -28.61 22.31 -2.06
C GLY A 407 -27.16 22.66 -2.38
N TYR A 408 -26.87 23.10 -3.61
CA TYR A 408 -25.62 23.80 -3.92
C TYR A 408 -25.61 25.12 -3.15
N THR A 409 -24.61 25.29 -2.27
CA THR A 409 -24.36 26.56 -1.56
C THR A 409 -23.81 27.60 -2.55
N HIS A 410 -24.71 28.21 -3.31
CA HIS A 410 -24.42 29.42 -4.05
C HIS A 410 -24.04 30.53 -3.06
N PRO A 411 -22.98 31.31 -3.34
CA PRO A 411 -22.67 32.49 -2.53
C PRO A 411 -23.85 33.48 -2.61
N LEU A 412 -24.11 34.20 -1.53
CA LEU A 412 -25.23 35.12 -1.42
C LEU A 412 -24.76 36.54 -1.08
N CYS A 413 -25.52 37.51 -1.58
CA CYS A 413 -25.39 38.92 -1.25
C CYS A 413 -26.10 39.25 0.08
N THR A 414 -25.75 40.36 0.73
CA THR A 414 -26.38 40.81 2.00
C THR A 414 -27.90 41.02 1.95
N ASP A 415 -28.51 41.02 0.77
CA ASP A 415 -29.96 41.08 0.54
C ASP A 415 -30.57 39.73 0.11
N SER A 416 -29.85 38.63 0.39
CA SER A 416 -30.18 37.23 0.06
C SER A 416 -30.37 36.94 -1.43
N ARG A 417 -29.90 37.81 -2.34
CA ARG A 417 -29.87 37.53 -3.78
C ARG A 417 -28.57 36.83 -4.18
N ALA A 418 -28.60 36.11 -5.30
CA ALA A 418 -27.39 35.56 -5.91
C ALA A 418 -26.54 36.68 -6.57
N PRO A 419 -25.20 36.62 -6.46
CA PRO A 419 -24.28 37.53 -7.17
C PRO A 419 -24.46 37.47 -8.69
N PHE A 420 -24.35 38.62 -9.34
CA PHE A 420 -24.62 38.80 -10.77
C PHE A 420 -23.41 39.39 -11.49
N THR A 421 -23.29 39.15 -12.80
CA THR A 421 -22.19 39.71 -13.60
C THR A 421 -22.57 41.07 -14.18
N THR A 422 -21.70 42.07 -14.01
CA THR A 422 -21.92 43.44 -14.51
C THR A 422 -21.11 43.73 -15.76
N LYS A 423 -21.74 44.39 -16.75
CA LYS A 423 -21.07 45.01 -17.91
C LYS A 423 -21.59 46.45 -18.05
N PRO A 424 -20.74 47.50 -17.96
CA PRO A 424 -19.31 47.47 -17.60
C PRO A 424 -19.07 47.02 -16.14
N SER A 425 -17.80 46.85 -15.76
CA SER A 425 -17.37 46.58 -14.39
C SER A 425 -17.56 47.78 -13.46
N LEU A 426 -17.49 47.53 -12.16
CA LEU A 426 -17.59 48.55 -11.10
C LEU A 426 -16.35 49.46 -11.10
N GLY A 427 -16.57 50.76 -10.91
CA GLY A 427 -15.55 51.80 -11.11
C GLY A 427 -14.81 52.20 -9.83
N PHE A 428 -15.41 52.01 -8.65
CA PHE A 428 -14.79 52.30 -7.36
C PHE A 428 -14.30 51.02 -6.67
N CYS A 429 -15.16 50.03 -6.50
CA CYS A 429 -14.87 48.72 -5.94
C CYS A 429 -14.54 47.72 -7.06
N GLN A 430 -13.25 47.60 -7.38
CA GLN A 430 -12.72 46.87 -8.54
C GLN A 430 -12.78 45.33 -8.39
N TYR A 431 -13.99 44.78 -8.29
CA TYR A 431 -14.24 43.34 -8.35
C TYR A 431 -14.39 42.87 -9.81
N ASN A 432 -13.81 41.71 -10.11
CA ASN A 432 -13.94 41.03 -11.40
C ASN A 432 -14.85 39.80 -11.25
N GLY A 433 -15.73 39.55 -12.22
CA GLY A 433 -16.64 38.40 -12.23
C GLY A 433 -18.03 38.71 -11.69
N SER A 434 -18.54 37.85 -10.81
CA SER A 434 -19.86 37.99 -10.18
C SER A 434 -19.77 38.85 -8.91
N VAL A 435 -20.67 39.82 -8.78
CA VAL A 435 -20.67 40.85 -7.72
C VAL A 435 -22.06 41.04 -7.12
N CYS A 436 -22.10 41.67 -5.94
CA CYS A 436 -23.34 42.01 -5.23
C CYS A 436 -23.80 43.47 -5.41
N CYS A 437 -22.96 44.32 -6.02
CA CYS A 437 -23.28 45.72 -6.32
C CYS A 437 -23.52 45.95 -7.81
N ASN A 438 -24.47 46.81 -8.14
CA ASN A 438 -24.53 47.48 -9.43
C ASN A 438 -23.76 48.83 -9.40
N SER A 439 -23.64 49.49 -10.55
CA SER A 439 -22.93 50.77 -10.69
C SER A 439 -23.51 51.93 -9.85
N THR A 440 -24.79 51.87 -9.48
CA THR A 440 -25.41 52.87 -8.58
C THR A 440 -25.01 52.64 -7.13
N GLN A 441 -24.94 51.38 -6.69
CA GLN A 441 -24.45 51.00 -5.36
C GLN A 441 -22.94 51.27 -5.22
N ASP A 442 -22.14 50.98 -6.25
CA ASP A 442 -20.71 51.31 -6.30
C ASP A 442 -20.45 52.83 -6.22
N LEU A 443 -21.25 53.63 -6.93
CA LEU A 443 -21.23 55.10 -6.83
C LEU A 443 -21.67 55.61 -5.44
N GLN A 444 -22.64 54.95 -4.80
CA GLN A 444 -23.02 55.26 -3.41
C GLN A 444 -21.87 54.99 -2.43
N LEU A 445 -21.17 53.85 -2.55
CA LEU A 445 -19.98 53.56 -1.74
C LEU A 445 -18.84 54.54 -2.01
N GLN A 446 -18.62 54.94 -3.27
CA GLN A 446 -17.63 55.96 -3.63
C GLN A 446 -17.96 57.31 -2.96
N ASN A 447 -19.23 57.71 -2.95
CA ASN A 447 -19.66 58.96 -2.33
C ASN A 447 -19.65 58.88 -0.79
N GLN A 448 -19.95 57.71 -0.21
CA GLN A 448 -19.79 57.47 1.23
C GLN A 448 -18.31 57.59 1.64
N PHE A 449 -17.39 57.01 0.87
CA PHE A 449 -15.94 57.11 1.12
C PHE A 449 -15.44 58.57 1.04
N LYS A 450 -15.87 59.34 0.03
CA LYS A 450 -15.58 60.79 -0.05
C LYS A 450 -16.13 61.54 1.17
N ALA A 451 -17.34 61.23 1.61
CA ALA A 451 -18.00 61.86 2.77
C ALA A 451 -17.36 61.49 4.13
N MET A 452 -16.49 60.47 4.19
CA MET A 452 -15.70 60.16 5.38
C MET A 452 -14.50 61.09 5.56
N ASN A 453 -14.08 61.81 4.51
CA ASN A 453 -12.99 62.79 4.52
C ASN A 453 -11.71 62.27 5.23
N VAL A 454 -11.29 61.04 4.91
CA VAL A 454 -10.09 60.42 5.49
C VAL A 454 -8.87 61.29 5.14
N PRO A 455 -8.10 61.80 6.12
CA PRO A 455 -6.89 62.59 5.86
C PRO A 455 -5.80 61.78 5.15
N ALA A 456 -4.66 62.42 4.84
CA ALA A 456 -3.56 61.86 4.03
C ALA A 456 -2.74 60.72 4.70
N ALA A 457 -3.43 59.70 5.22
CA ALA A 457 -2.90 58.44 5.71
C ALA A 457 -3.26 57.32 4.71
N PRO A 458 -2.47 57.09 3.64
CA PRO A 458 -2.88 56.29 2.49
C PRO A 458 -3.21 54.83 2.82
N ARG A 459 -2.55 54.23 3.83
CA ARG A 459 -2.86 52.87 4.31
C ARG A 459 -4.26 52.79 4.93
N CYS A 460 -4.58 53.66 5.88
CA CYS A 460 -5.92 53.71 6.47
C CYS A 460 -7.00 54.03 5.41
N ALA A 461 -6.73 54.96 4.48
CA ALA A 461 -7.65 55.24 3.38
C ALA A 461 -7.92 53.99 2.49
N SER A 462 -6.90 53.17 2.23
CA SER A 462 -7.06 51.90 1.50
C SER A 462 -7.86 50.86 2.29
N ILE A 463 -7.63 50.75 3.60
CA ILE A 463 -8.35 49.84 4.51
C ILE A 463 -9.84 50.21 4.63
N ILE A 464 -10.14 51.49 4.82
CA ILE A 464 -11.53 51.98 4.85
C ILE A 464 -12.22 51.74 3.49
N LYS A 465 -11.49 51.87 2.37
CA LYS A 465 -12.01 51.55 1.04
C LYS A 465 -12.37 50.06 0.92
N SER A 466 -11.48 49.13 1.28
CA SER A 466 -11.77 47.69 1.12
C SER A 466 -12.95 47.23 1.99
N ILE A 467 -13.07 47.74 3.22
CA ILE A 467 -14.18 47.43 4.15
C ILE A 467 -15.53 48.01 3.69
N LEU A 468 -15.54 49.12 2.93
CA LEU A 468 -16.75 49.56 2.22
C LEU A 468 -17.05 48.65 1.03
N CYS A 469 -16.02 48.27 0.28
CA CYS A 469 -16.14 47.47 -0.92
C CYS A 469 -16.56 46.01 -0.68
N SER A 470 -16.33 45.43 0.51
CA SER A 470 -16.78 44.07 0.87
C SER A 470 -18.30 43.86 0.78
N ARG A 471 -19.11 44.92 0.67
CA ARG A 471 -20.56 44.83 0.35
C ARG A 471 -20.84 44.40 -1.09
N CYS A 472 -19.86 44.55 -1.98
CA CYS A 472 -19.94 44.15 -3.38
C CYS A 472 -19.34 42.75 -3.63
N ASP A 473 -18.69 42.18 -2.63
CA ASP A 473 -18.13 40.83 -2.67
C ASP A 473 -19.24 39.78 -2.85
N PRO A 474 -19.05 38.75 -3.70
CA PRO A 474 -20.04 37.69 -3.89
C PRO A 474 -20.42 36.95 -2.60
N PHE A 475 -19.56 36.88 -1.59
CA PHE A 475 -19.82 36.23 -0.30
C PHE A 475 -20.34 37.18 0.80
N SER A 476 -20.80 38.37 0.42
CA SER A 476 -21.15 39.43 1.39
C SER A 476 -22.23 39.06 2.40
N ALA A 477 -23.16 38.13 2.11
CA ALA A 477 -24.09 37.60 3.12
C ALA A 477 -23.37 36.95 4.32
N GLU A 478 -22.31 36.20 4.04
CA GLU A 478 -21.55 35.43 5.03
C GLU A 478 -20.62 36.34 5.84
N LEU A 479 -19.96 37.29 5.16
CA LEU A 479 -19.09 38.29 5.79
C LEU A 479 -19.82 39.20 6.79
N TYR A 480 -21.07 39.58 6.51
CA TYR A 480 -21.86 40.46 7.39
C TYR A 480 -22.85 39.71 8.31
N GLY A 481 -23.17 38.45 7.99
CA GLY A 481 -24.06 37.58 8.75
C GLY A 481 -25.56 37.85 8.53
N THR A 482 -26.30 36.85 8.08
CA THR A 482 -27.76 36.91 7.82
C THR A 482 -28.63 36.75 9.07
N GLY A 483 -28.13 37.22 10.22
CA GLY A 483 -28.88 37.26 11.48
C GLY A 483 -29.94 38.37 11.51
N SER A 484 -30.80 38.37 12.51
CA SER A 484 -31.93 39.30 12.65
C SER A 484 -31.55 40.77 12.94
N VAL A 485 -30.25 41.10 12.97
CA VAL A 485 -29.73 42.47 13.06
C VAL A 485 -28.54 42.59 12.08
N PRO A 486 -28.64 43.42 11.02
CA PRO A 486 -27.57 43.53 10.02
C PRO A 486 -26.36 44.30 10.57
N ARG A 487 -25.15 43.72 10.44
CA ARG A 487 -23.91 44.39 10.83
C ARG A 487 -23.56 45.51 9.84
N LEU A 488 -22.98 46.61 10.34
CA LEU A 488 -22.48 47.71 9.49
C LEU A 488 -21.08 47.45 8.90
N VAL A 489 -20.30 46.61 9.58
CA VAL A 489 -18.92 46.20 9.32
C VAL A 489 -18.89 44.66 9.26
N PRO A 490 -18.16 44.02 8.32
CA PRO A 490 -18.08 42.56 8.25
C PRO A 490 -17.32 41.99 9.45
N ASN A 491 -17.39 40.66 9.66
CA ASN A 491 -16.40 39.95 10.48
C ASN A 491 -15.01 40.18 9.87
N LEU A 492 -14.12 40.84 10.59
CA LEU A 492 -12.71 40.98 10.20
C LEU A 492 -11.93 39.75 10.66
N CYS A 493 -10.92 39.33 9.91
CA CYS A 493 -9.95 38.35 10.43
C CYS A 493 -9.12 38.99 11.56
N ASN A 494 -8.63 38.22 12.54
CA ASN A 494 -7.98 38.80 13.73
C ASN A 494 -6.70 39.58 13.38
N ASP A 495 -5.89 39.05 12.48
CA ASP A 495 -4.70 39.69 11.90
C ASP A 495 -5.06 40.99 11.14
N TYR A 496 -6.10 40.92 10.30
CA TYR A 496 -6.57 42.09 9.55
C TYR A 496 -7.15 43.14 10.49
N CYS A 497 -7.86 42.74 11.55
CA CYS A 497 -8.39 43.62 12.59
C CYS A 497 -7.26 44.35 13.34
N SER A 498 -6.19 43.65 13.70
CA SER A 498 -4.96 44.25 14.23
C SER A 498 -4.36 45.27 13.25
N GLU A 499 -4.34 45.01 11.94
CA GLU A 499 -3.86 45.99 10.95
C GLU A 499 -4.84 47.18 10.78
N VAL A 500 -6.16 46.97 10.83
CA VAL A 500 -7.15 48.08 10.88
C VAL A 500 -6.89 48.96 12.09
N TRP A 501 -6.67 48.36 13.27
CA TRP A 501 -6.32 49.10 14.47
C TRP A 501 -5.00 49.86 14.27
N ASN A 502 -3.91 49.17 13.97
CA ASN A 502 -2.59 49.77 13.87
C ASN A 502 -2.50 50.91 12.84
N GLN A 503 -3.16 50.79 11.68
CA GLN A 503 -3.14 51.85 10.64
C GLN A 503 -4.17 52.97 10.86
N CYS A 504 -5.32 52.73 11.52
CA CYS A 504 -6.41 53.71 11.63
C CYS A 504 -6.70 54.25 13.05
N HIS A 505 -6.19 53.66 14.14
CA HIS A 505 -6.66 53.96 15.50
C HIS A 505 -6.57 55.44 15.92
N ASN A 506 -5.59 56.17 15.40
CA ASN A 506 -5.33 57.59 15.67
C ASN A 506 -5.72 58.51 14.49
N VAL A 507 -6.28 57.97 13.40
CA VAL A 507 -6.70 58.71 12.21
C VAL A 507 -8.13 59.22 12.39
N SER A 508 -8.34 60.54 12.22
CA SER A 508 -9.68 61.13 12.29
C SER A 508 -10.48 60.85 11.02
N VAL A 509 -11.41 59.90 11.09
CA VAL A 509 -12.36 59.53 10.04
C VAL A 509 -13.74 60.10 10.39
N SER A 510 -14.28 60.98 9.54
CA SER A 510 -15.64 61.50 9.73
C SER A 510 -16.66 60.40 9.38
N ASN A 511 -17.77 60.30 10.11
CA ASN A 511 -18.83 59.31 9.84
C ASN A 511 -18.32 57.85 9.70
N SER A 512 -17.34 57.47 10.53
CA SER A 512 -16.73 56.14 10.53
C SER A 512 -17.76 55.00 10.67
N VAL A 513 -17.57 53.91 9.91
CA VAL A 513 -18.45 52.72 9.99
C VAL A 513 -18.32 51.95 11.32
N PHE A 514 -17.26 52.20 12.09
CA PHE A 514 -16.99 51.54 13.37
C PHE A 514 -17.74 52.17 14.58
N THR A 515 -18.63 53.14 14.37
CA THR A 515 -19.41 53.76 15.46
C THR A 515 -20.64 52.94 15.84
N LEU A 516 -20.76 52.56 17.12
CA LEU A 516 -21.94 51.89 17.66
C LEU A 516 -23.15 52.85 17.76
N ARG A 517 -24.03 52.83 16.76
CA ARG A 517 -25.35 53.50 16.85
C ARG A 517 -26.40 52.56 17.47
N GLY A 518 -26.39 52.43 18.80
CA GLY A 518 -27.34 51.55 19.50
C GLY A 518 -27.21 51.47 21.03
N GLY A 519 -27.14 52.59 21.75
CA GLY A 519 -27.12 52.62 23.20
C GLY A 519 -27.42 54.02 23.75
N ALA A 520 -28.14 54.13 24.87
CA ALA A 520 -28.61 55.41 25.38
C ALA A 520 -27.53 56.14 26.22
N GLY A 521 -27.20 57.38 25.83
CA GLY A 521 -26.21 58.20 26.55
C GLY A 521 -25.84 59.50 25.82
N SER A 522 -26.75 60.48 25.75
CA SER A 522 -26.45 61.77 25.14
C SER A 522 -25.60 62.65 26.06
N ALA A 523 -24.31 62.82 25.75
CA ALA A 523 -23.39 63.66 26.51
C ALA A 523 -22.47 64.50 25.59
N SER A 524 -22.88 65.75 25.36
CA SER A 524 -22.04 66.90 24.97
C SER A 524 -20.94 66.73 23.89
N GLY A 525 -21.27 67.12 22.66
CA GLY A 525 -20.52 68.18 21.97
C GLY A 525 -19.11 67.92 21.45
N LYS A 526 -18.55 66.70 21.55
CA LYS A 526 -17.30 66.34 20.87
C LYS A 526 -17.57 65.58 19.58
N SER A 527 -16.95 66.02 18.48
CA SER A 527 -16.93 65.28 17.22
C SER A 527 -15.88 64.17 17.30
N PHE A 528 -16.25 63.05 17.91
CA PHE A 528 -15.45 61.83 17.92
C PHE A 528 -15.19 61.35 16.47
N THR A 529 -13.93 61.09 16.12
CA THR A 529 -13.48 60.76 14.75
C THR A 529 -12.43 59.65 14.68
N LYS A 530 -11.71 59.37 15.77
CA LYS A 530 -10.66 58.35 15.82
C LYS A 530 -11.20 57.05 16.41
N LEU A 531 -10.63 55.88 16.12
CA LEU A 531 -11.07 54.64 16.80
C LEU A 531 -10.75 54.70 18.30
N THR A 532 -9.65 55.37 18.67
CA THR A 532 -9.30 55.72 20.07
C THR A 532 -10.26 56.69 20.76
N ASP A 533 -11.21 57.31 20.04
CA ASP A 533 -12.32 58.05 20.67
C ASP A 533 -13.49 57.13 21.09
N PHE A 534 -13.51 55.87 20.62
CA PHE A 534 -14.62 54.92 20.79
C PHE A 534 -14.22 53.57 21.44
N TRP A 535 -12.93 53.23 21.46
CA TRP A 535 -12.41 51.93 21.88
C TRP A 535 -11.12 52.11 22.70
N ASP A 536 -11.05 51.49 23.88
CA ASP A 536 -9.92 51.67 24.81
C ASP A 536 -8.66 50.87 24.41
N SER A 537 -8.79 49.83 23.59
CA SER A 537 -7.68 48.96 23.18
C SER A 537 -7.94 48.20 21.88
N GLU A 538 -6.85 47.71 21.26
CA GLU A 538 -6.87 46.78 20.13
C GLU A 538 -7.72 45.54 20.43
N THR A 539 -7.53 44.95 21.61
CA THR A 539 -8.27 43.77 22.07
C THR A 539 -9.77 44.06 22.19
N GLY A 540 -10.15 45.25 22.67
CA GLY A 540 -11.54 45.70 22.72
C GLY A 540 -12.16 45.88 21.33
N PHE A 541 -11.43 46.52 20.42
CA PHE A 541 -11.83 46.71 19.02
C PHE A 541 -12.01 45.37 18.29
N CYS A 542 -11.06 44.44 18.44
CA CYS A 542 -11.12 43.13 17.78
C CYS A 542 -12.06 42.13 18.47
N SER A 543 -12.41 42.33 19.74
CA SER A 543 -13.54 41.60 20.37
C SER A 543 -14.91 42.02 19.79
N ALA A 544 -15.01 43.20 19.19
CA ALA A 544 -16.25 43.72 18.61
C ALA A 544 -16.38 43.49 17.09
N PHE A 545 -15.26 43.53 16.36
CA PHE A 545 -15.25 43.39 14.89
C PHE A 545 -14.53 42.14 14.36
N GLY A 546 -13.70 41.47 15.17
CA GLY A 546 -13.05 40.21 14.80
C GLY A 546 -14.00 39.02 14.77
N GLY A 547 -13.74 38.07 13.87
CA GLY A 547 -14.43 36.79 13.79
C GLY A 547 -13.58 35.65 14.38
N VAL A 548 -14.20 34.79 15.19
CA VAL A 548 -13.53 33.63 15.83
C VAL A 548 -13.70 32.32 15.06
N ASN A 549 -14.53 32.31 14.00
CA ASN A 549 -14.86 31.14 13.19
C ASN A 549 -14.48 31.33 11.71
N THR A 550 -14.59 30.24 10.94
CA THR A 550 -13.95 29.95 9.63
C THR A 550 -14.14 30.91 8.46
N THR A 551 -15.00 31.94 8.55
CA THR A 551 -15.19 32.91 7.45
C THR A 551 -15.08 34.35 7.96
N CYS A 552 -14.05 35.06 7.48
CA CYS A 552 -13.73 36.42 7.88
C CYS A 552 -13.15 37.23 6.70
N PHE A 553 -13.20 38.56 6.80
CA PHE A 553 -12.69 39.48 5.79
C PHE A 553 -11.24 39.89 6.11
N GLY A 554 -10.31 39.49 5.23
CA GLY A 554 -8.88 39.81 5.30
C GLY A 554 -8.45 41.04 4.46
N GLY A 555 -9.39 41.90 4.06
CA GLY A 555 -9.08 43.14 3.32
C GLY A 555 -9.07 43.05 1.79
N GLY A 556 -9.21 41.85 1.21
CA GLY A 556 -9.31 41.61 -0.23
C GLY A 556 -10.54 40.78 -0.63
N PRO A 557 -10.79 40.57 -1.95
CA PRO A 557 -11.90 39.76 -2.43
C PRO A 557 -11.86 38.31 -1.93
N VAL A 558 -13.01 37.73 -1.60
CA VAL A 558 -13.12 36.32 -1.21
C VAL A 558 -13.06 35.44 -2.47
N LEU A 559 -11.89 34.83 -2.69
CA LEU A 559 -11.65 33.95 -3.84
C LEU A 559 -12.02 32.50 -3.52
N LYS A 560 -12.85 31.87 -4.36
CA LYS A 560 -12.94 30.40 -4.40
C LYS A 560 -11.56 29.86 -4.80
N HIS A 561 -11.04 28.92 -4.02
CA HIS A 561 -9.71 28.34 -4.25
C HIS A 561 -9.61 27.67 -5.63
N ASN A 562 -8.65 28.11 -6.44
CA ASN A 562 -7.97 27.37 -7.53
C ASN A 562 -6.98 28.29 -8.26
N ASN A 563 -5.67 28.11 -8.05
CA ASN A 563 -4.50 28.53 -8.86
C ASN A 563 -4.39 30.05 -9.23
N ILE A 564 -3.24 30.73 -9.28
CA ILE A 564 -1.84 30.31 -9.55
C ILE A 564 -0.85 31.11 -8.62
N PRO A 565 0.49 31.18 -8.85
CA PRO A 565 1.48 30.89 -7.81
C PRO A 565 1.87 32.08 -6.91
N GLY A 566 2.14 31.79 -5.63
CA GLY A 566 2.60 32.78 -4.64
C GLY A 566 2.37 32.27 -3.22
N THR A 567 3.14 31.25 -2.83
CA THR A 567 3.15 30.55 -1.53
C THR A 567 2.32 31.16 -0.38
N PRO A 568 1.24 30.48 0.05
CA PRO A 568 0.91 30.42 1.47
C PRO A 568 2.12 29.85 2.26
N PRO A 569 2.17 29.96 3.60
CA PRO A 569 3.06 29.11 4.39
C PRO A 569 2.64 27.65 4.15
N SER A 570 3.40 26.94 3.31
CA SER A 570 3.03 25.62 2.83
C SER A 570 3.04 24.62 3.97
N SER A 571 1.87 24.09 4.30
CA SER A 571 1.70 23.03 5.31
C SER A 571 2.08 21.69 4.69
N GLY A 572 3.37 21.39 4.72
CA GLY A 572 3.95 20.16 4.22
C GLY A 572 4.98 19.57 5.17
N VAL A 573 5.60 18.48 4.76
CA VAL A 573 6.63 17.78 5.52
C VAL A 573 7.91 17.65 4.69
N CYS A 574 9.03 18.03 5.29
CA CYS A 574 10.33 17.95 4.65
C CYS A 574 10.97 16.59 4.92
N LEU A 575 11.50 15.95 3.88
CA LEU A 575 12.17 14.66 3.96
C LEU A 575 13.65 14.79 3.58
N GLU A 576 14.53 14.24 4.40
CA GLU A 576 15.93 14.02 4.06
C GLU A 576 16.18 12.53 3.81
N LYS A 577 16.65 12.18 2.61
CA LYS A 577 16.97 10.81 2.24
C LYS A 577 18.38 10.47 2.71
N ILE A 578 18.49 9.51 3.64
CA ILE A 578 19.76 9.13 4.27
C ILE A 578 20.31 7.79 3.79
N GLY A 579 19.53 6.99 3.04
CA GLY A 579 19.98 5.73 2.46
C GLY A 579 19.10 5.26 1.30
N ASN A 580 19.63 4.38 0.45
CA ASN A 580 18.90 3.75 -0.66
C ASN A 580 18.29 2.39 -0.31
N GLY A 581 18.70 1.76 0.80
CA GLY A 581 18.18 0.45 1.21
C GLY A 581 16.70 0.49 1.59
N SER A 582 15.99 -0.59 1.28
CA SER A 582 14.58 -0.80 1.59
C SER A 582 14.43 -1.74 2.79
N TYR A 583 13.65 -1.33 3.79
CA TYR A 583 13.48 -2.04 5.06
C TYR A 583 11.99 -2.08 5.44
N LEU A 584 11.60 -3.06 6.26
CA LEU A 584 10.22 -3.30 6.69
C LEU A 584 9.97 -2.88 8.15
N ASP A 585 11.01 -2.81 8.99
CA ASP A 585 10.90 -2.30 10.37
C ASP A 585 12.21 -1.62 10.82
N MET A 586 12.08 -0.69 11.77
CA MET A 586 13.16 0.14 12.32
C MET A 586 12.91 0.42 13.80
N THR A 587 13.83 -0.01 14.67
CA THR A 587 13.74 0.23 16.11
C THR A 587 15.00 0.86 16.69
N ALA A 588 14.84 1.86 17.54
CA ALA A 588 15.94 2.54 18.21
C ALA A 588 16.70 1.60 19.15
N LEU A 589 18.02 1.62 19.11
CA LEU A 589 18.84 0.94 20.11
C LEU A 589 18.67 1.70 21.45
N PRO A 590 18.15 1.08 22.53
CA PRO A 590 17.76 1.82 23.73
C PRO A 590 18.96 2.08 24.67
N ASP A 591 20.01 2.72 24.14
CA ASP A 591 21.20 3.19 24.84
C ASP A 591 21.42 4.71 24.68
N GLY A 592 20.43 5.41 24.11
CA GLY A 592 20.47 6.85 23.83
C GLY A 592 21.39 7.27 22.67
N SER A 593 22.04 6.33 21.97
CA SER A 593 22.88 6.66 20.81
C SER A 593 22.06 6.88 19.53
N ASN A 594 22.71 7.42 18.50
CA ASN A 594 22.17 7.59 17.15
C ASN A 594 22.13 6.27 16.34
N ARG A 595 21.90 5.12 17.00
CA ARG A 595 21.94 3.79 16.39
C ARG A 595 20.59 3.11 16.43
N VAL A 596 20.31 2.34 15.40
CA VAL A 596 19.02 1.67 15.18
C VAL A 596 19.27 0.28 14.61
N LEU A 597 18.32 -0.64 14.83
CA LEU A 597 18.22 -1.84 14.03
C LEU A 597 17.28 -1.59 12.85
N LEU A 598 17.64 -2.09 11.67
CA LEU A 598 16.82 -2.11 10.47
C LEU A 598 16.60 -3.56 10.02
N ALA A 599 15.35 -3.92 9.72
CA ALA A 599 14.94 -5.26 9.32
C ALA A 599 14.54 -5.31 7.83
N SER A 600 15.00 -6.32 7.08
CA SER A 600 14.43 -6.69 5.79
C SER A 600 13.34 -7.76 5.95
N GLN A 601 12.34 -7.73 5.08
CA GLN A 601 11.28 -8.74 5.00
C GLN A 601 11.83 -10.18 4.90
N SER A 602 12.98 -10.37 4.24
CA SER A 602 13.68 -11.65 4.08
C SER A 602 14.43 -12.17 5.32
N GLY A 603 14.29 -11.51 6.48
CA GLY A 603 14.82 -12.01 7.76
C GLY A 603 16.19 -11.49 8.18
N LYS A 604 16.78 -10.51 7.47
CA LYS A 604 18.06 -9.92 7.89
C LYS A 604 17.85 -8.65 8.69
N ILE A 605 18.62 -8.51 9.76
CA ILE A 605 18.60 -7.36 10.65
C ILE A 605 20.01 -6.80 10.74
N TRP A 606 20.19 -5.50 10.50
CA TRP A 606 21.47 -4.80 10.56
C TRP A 606 21.46 -3.71 11.62
N LEU A 607 22.64 -3.47 12.23
CA LEU A 607 22.87 -2.32 13.10
C LEU A 607 23.35 -1.14 12.25
N ALA A 608 22.54 -0.09 12.15
CA ALA A 608 22.86 1.13 11.43
C ALA A 608 23.17 2.29 12.38
N THR A 609 24.00 3.22 11.92
CA THR A 609 24.31 4.49 12.60
C THR A 609 23.76 5.65 11.76
N LEU A 610 22.86 6.42 12.35
CA LEU A 610 22.20 7.55 11.72
C LEU A 610 23.11 8.79 11.70
N PRO A 611 23.15 9.55 10.60
CA PRO A 611 23.90 10.80 10.53
C PRO A 611 23.19 11.90 11.32
N GLU A 612 23.87 13.00 11.63
CA GLU A 612 23.18 14.19 12.16
C GLU A 612 22.30 14.86 11.10
N GLU A 613 21.24 15.55 11.51
CA GLU A 613 20.33 16.27 10.60
C GLU A 613 21.08 17.40 9.87
N GLY A 614 20.88 17.54 8.56
CA GLY A 614 21.60 18.53 7.74
C GLY A 614 23.11 18.33 7.63
N SER A 615 23.67 17.21 8.12
CA SER A 615 25.13 17.02 8.18
C SER A 615 25.80 16.62 6.86
N GLY A 616 25.04 16.48 5.76
CA GLY A 616 25.54 16.08 4.45
C GLY A 616 26.11 14.65 4.40
N LYS A 617 25.77 13.80 5.37
CA LYS A 617 26.24 12.41 5.49
C LYS A 617 25.09 11.43 5.32
N VAL A 618 25.40 10.29 4.71
CA VAL A 618 24.51 9.14 4.62
C VAL A 618 24.50 8.31 5.90
N MET A 619 23.50 7.46 6.05
CA MET A 619 23.44 6.40 7.06
C MET A 619 24.58 5.40 6.84
N VAL A 620 25.19 4.94 7.94
CA VAL A 620 26.27 3.96 7.91
C VAL A 620 25.76 2.62 8.42
N LEU A 621 25.71 1.62 7.54
CA LEU A 621 25.52 0.20 7.91
C LEU A 621 26.42 -0.70 7.06
N ASP A 622 26.71 -1.90 7.55
CA ASP A 622 27.49 -2.92 6.85
C ASP A 622 26.58 -4.05 6.41
N GLU A 623 26.12 -4.00 5.16
CA GLU A 623 25.19 -5.00 4.61
C GLU A 623 25.78 -6.42 4.58
N SER A 624 27.12 -6.54 4.52
CA SER A 624 27.83 -7.82 4.47
C SER A 624 27.87 -8.55 5.82
N ASN A 625 27.60 -7.84 6.91
CA ASN A 625 27.68 -8.33 8.28
C ASN A 625 26.39 -7.99 9.06
N PRO A 626 25.28 -8.70 8.78
CA PRO A 626 24.03 -8.53 9.53
C PRO A 626 24.25 -8.80 11.02
N PHE A 627 23.57 -8.00 11.86
CA PHE A 627 23.57 -8.18 13.30
C PHE A 627 22.84 -9.46 13.70
N LEU A 628 21.77 -9.82 12.98
CA LEU A 628 21.07 -11.10 13.08
C LEU A 628 20.56 -11.49 11.68
N ASP A 629 20.85 -12.71 11.24
CA ASP A 629 20.36 -13.28 9.98
C ASP A 629 19.42 -14.45 10.28
N LEU A 630 18.16 -14.32 9.86
CA LEU A 630 17.09 -15.30 10.02
C LEU A 630 16.61 -15.84 8.67
N THR A 631 17.32 -15.63 7.56
CA THR A 631 16.85 -16.04 6.22
C THR A 631 16.64 -17.56 6.08
N ASP A 632 17.30 -18.40 6.90
CA ASP A 632 17.03 -19.85 6.98
C ASP A 632 15.76 -20.22 7.79
N GLN A 633 15.19 -19.27 8.54
CA GLN A 633 14.01 -19.46 9.42
C GLN A 633 12.76 -18.76 8.87
N VAL A 634 12.94 -17.61 8.22
CA VAL A 634 11.87 -16.76 7.70
C VAL A 634 11.41 -17.24 6.34
N HIS A 635 10.11 -17.54 6.23
CA HIS A 635 9.42 -17.58 4.95
C HIS A 635 8.90 -16.18 4.64
N PHE A 636 9.17 -15.69 3.43
CA PHE A 636 8.71 -14.39 2.97
C PHE A 636 8.14 -14.47 1.55
N ASP A 637 7.13 -13.65 1.31
CA ASP A 637 6.38 -13.48 0.05
C ASP A 637 5.61 -12.13 0.19
N SER A 638 4.63 -11.83 -0.68
CA SER A 638 3.77 -10.64 -0.62
C SER A 638 3.37 -10.16 0.79
N GLU A 639 2.72 -11.00 1.59
CA GLU A 639 2.26 -10.70 2.97
C GLU A 639 3.00 -11.47 4.08
N PHE A 640 4.14 -12.09 3.75
CA PHE A 640 4.95 -12.85 4.71
C PHE A 640 6.35 -12.28 4.86
N GLY A 641 6.94 -12.43 6.05
CA GLY A 641 8.36 -12.16 6.27
C GLY A 641 8.75 -11.98 7.74
N LEU A 642 9.76 -11.16 7.99
CA LEU A 642 10.12 -10.63 9.30
C LEU A 642 9.27 -9.39 9.58
N MET A 643 8.20 -9.56 10.36
CA MET A 643 7.09 -8.62 10.51
C MET A 643 7.27 -7.60 11.64
N GLY A 644 8.30 -7.76 12.49
CA GLY A 644 8.67 -6.75 13.49
C GLY A 644 9.81 -7.18 14.43
N ILE A 645 10.51 -6.20 14.98
CA ILE A 645 11.60 -6.35 15.95
C ILE A 645 11.42 -5.40 17.14
N ALA A 646 11.54 -5.92 18.37
CA ALA A 646 11.32 -5.16 19.59
C ALA A 646 12.38 -5.44 20.65
N PHE A 647 13.11 -4.39 21.08
CA PHE A 647 13.97 -4.48 22.26
C PHE A 647 13.14 -4.56 23.55
N HIS A 648 13.60 -5.34 24.52
CA HIS A 648 12.97 -5.36 25.84
C HIS A 648 13.09 -3.98 26.53
N PRO A 649 12.10 -3.51 27.31
CA PRO A 649 12.16 -2.25 28.08
C PRO A 649 13.26 -2.19 29.16
N LYS A 650 14.06 -3.26 29.29
CA LYS A 650 15.19 -3.41 30.21
C LYS A 650 16.43 -3.93 29.45
N PHE A 651 16.53 -3.66 28.14
CA PHE A 651 17.58 -4.22 27.27
C PHE A 651 18.99 -3.93 27.81
N GLU A 652 19.27 -2.71 28.29
CA GLU A 652 20.54 -2.34 28.94
C GLU A 652 20.92 -3.21 30.16
N GLN A 653 19.97 -3.96 30.72
CA GLN A 653 20.13 -4.78 31.92
C GLN A 653 20.11 -6.29 31.60
N ASN A 654 19.54 -6.69 30.46
CA ASN A 654 19.27 -8.11 30.17
C ASN A 654 19.60 -8.59 28.73
N GLY A 655 19.92 -7.69 27.80
CA GLY A 655 20.33 -8.04 26.43
C GLY A 655 19.26 -8.71 25.56
N ARG A 656 17.97 -8.64 25.93
CA ARG A 656 16.87 -9.37 25.26
C ARG A 656 16.27 -8.59 24.09
N LEU A 657 16.32 -9.19 22.91
CA LEU A 657 15.66 -8.74 21.69
C LEU A 657 14.54 -9.73 21.33
N PHE A 658 13.45 -9.24 20.75
CA PHE A 658 12.37 -10.06 20.23
C PHE A 658 12.22 -9.81 18.73
N ALA A 659 11.88 -10.85 17.99
CA ALA A 659 11.51 -10.77 16.58
C ALA A 659 10.20 -11.54 16.35
N SER A 660 9.34 -11.03 15.48
CA SER A 660 8.18 -11.75 14.96
C SER A 660 8.31 -11.95 13.46
N TYR A 661 8.04 -13.16 13.01
CA TYR A 661 8.23 -13.55 11.61
C TYR A 661 7.31 -14.69 11.19
N ASN A 662 7.14 -14.88 9.89
CA ASN A 662 6.45 -16.03 9.32
C ASN A 662 7.44 -17.13 8.93
N CYS A 663 7.03 -18.39 9.04
CA CYS A 663 7.82 -19.54 8.62
C CYS A 663 6.93 -20.62 8.01
N ASP A 664 7.52 -21.53 7.22
CA ASP A 664 6.82 -22.68 6.62
C ASP A 664 7.23 -24.01 7.31
N LYS A 665 6.25 -24.77 7.80
CA LYS A 665 6.44 -26.11 8.40
C LYS A 665 7.00 -27.16 7.43
N VAL A 666 6.83 -26.96 6.12
CA VAL A 666 7.25 -27.90 5.06
C VAL A 666 8.73 -27.77 4.77
N THR A 667 9.27 -26.54 4.77
CA THR A 667 10.72 -26.29 4.62
C THR A 667 11.46 -26.42 5.94
N SER A 668 10.84 -25.99 7.06
CA SER A 668 11.44 -25.97 8.39
C SER A 668 10.56 -26.74 9.40
N PRO A 669 10.88 -28.00 9.73
CA PRO A 669 10.08 -28.80 10.67
C PRO A 669 10.05 -28.27 12.12
N THR A 670 10.91 -27.30 12.48
CA THR A 670 10.84 -26.58 13.76
C THR A 670 9.80 -25.45 13.74
N CYS A 671 9.36 -25.02 12.55
CA CYS A 671 8.19 -24.18 12.36
C CYS A 671 6.90 -25.00 12.56
N SER A 672 6.64 -25.41 13.80
CA SER A 672 5.46 -26.19 14.17
C SER A 672 4.78 -25.56 15.38
N GLY A 673 3.50 -25.25 15.24
CA GLY A 673 2.69 -24.64 16.29
C GLY A 673 1.24 -25.12 16.26
N ARG A 674 0.41 -24.51 17.10
CA ARG A 674 -1.03 -24.79 17.10
C ARG A 674 -1.67 -24.09 15.89
N CYS A 675 -2.47 -24.81 15.11
CA CYS A 675 -3.26 -24.23 14.03
C CYS A 675 -4.36 -23.31 14.60
N SER A 676 -4.43 -22.07 14.11
CA SER A 676 -5.43 -21.07 14.51
C SER A 676 -6.85 -21.57 14.27
N CYS A 677 -7.20 -21.91 13.02
CA CYS A 677 -8.42 -22.65 12.69
C CYS A 677 -8.40 -24.05 13.30
N ASN A 678 -9.08 -24.25 14.43
CA ASN A 678 -9.21 -25.57 15.05
C ASN A 678 -10.53 -25.73 15.83
N SER A 679 -10.71 -26.92 16.39
CA SER A 679 -11.93 -27.36 17.07
C SER A 679 -12.33 -26.57 18.31
N ASP A 680 -11.44 -25.79 18.95
CA ASP A 680 -11.76 -24.94 20.12
C ASP A 680 -12.98 -24.03 19.87
N PHE A 681 -13.15 -23.56 18.63
CA PHE A 681 -14.28 -22.73 18.18
C PHE A 681 -14.95 -23.27 16.91
N GLY A 682 -14.84 -24.58 16.66
CA GLY A 682 -15.56 -25.25 15.58
C GLY A 682 -15.00 -25.03 14.15
N CYS A 683 -13.77 -24.54 14.01
CA CYS A 683 -13.12 -24.41 12.70
C CYS A 683 -12.39 -25.70 12.31
N ASP A 684 -12.69 -26.24 11.12
CA ASP A 684 -12.02 -27.43 10.56
C ASP A 684 -11.08 -27.01 9.42
N PRO A 685 -9.75 -27.10 9.60
CA PRO A 685 -8.79 -26.68 8.58
C PRO A 685 -8.84 -27.53 7.31
N SER A 686 -9.44 -28.74 7.34
CA SER A 686 -9.62 -29.58 6.15
C SER A 686 -10.80 -29.13 5.26
N LEU A 687 -11.64 -28.21 5.75
CA LEU A 687 -12.74 -27.60 5.00
C LEU A 687 -12.38 -26.22 4.42
N LEU A 688 -11.19 -25.69 4.73
CA LEU A 688 -10.69 -24.45 4.14
C LEU A 688 -10.11 -24.71 2.74
N PRO A 689 -10.37 -23.85 1.74
CA PRO A 689 -9.75 -23.97 0.43
C PRO A 689 -8.24 -23.72 0.54
N SER A 690 -7.44 -24.53 -0.14
CA SER A 690 -6.04 -24.20 -0.43
C SER A 690 -6.01 -23.00 -1.37
N LYS A 691 -5.51 -21.86 -0.90
CA LYS A 691 -5.19 -20.69 -1.73
C LYS A 691 -3.70 -20.63 -1.99
N ASP A 692 -3.32 -20.05 -3.12
CA ASP A 692 -1.96 -19.56 -3.41
C ASP A 692 -0.85 -20.61 -3.17
N GLY A 693 -1.15 -21.87 -3.51
CA GLY A 693 -0.26 -23.03 -3.32
C GLY A 693 -0.17 -23.55 -1.87
N GLY A 694 -0.52 -22.76 -0.87
CA GLY A 694 -0.46 -23.10 0.55
C GLY A 694 -1.52 -24.10 1.01
N GLN A 695 -1.15 -24.99 1.93
CA GLN A 695 -2.11 -25.77 2.71
C GLN A 695 -2.52 -25.02 3.98
N PRO A 696 -3.78 -25.14 4.45
CA PRO A 696 -4.20 -24.54 5.72
C PRO A 696 -3.27 -24.89 6.90
N CYS A 697 -2.85 -23.87 7.65
CA CYS A 697 -1.83 -23.96 8.70
C CYS A 697 -0.50 -24.58 8.26
N GLN A 698 -0.09 -24.37 6.99
CA GLN A 698 1.29 -24.59 6.53
C GLN A 698 2.23 -23.55 7.13
N PHE A 699 1.92 -22.29 6.86
CA PHE A 699 2.64 -21.15 7.39
C PHE A 699 2.25 -20.89 8.85
N HIS A 700 3.19 -20.35 9.63
CA HIS A 700 2.98 -19.98 11.02
C HIS A 700 3.52 -18.57 11.28
N SER A 701 2.81 -17.77 12.07
CA SER A 701 3.39 -16.60 12.73
C SER A 701 4.14 -17.06 13.99
N VAL A 702 5.34 -16.52 14.16
CA VAL A 702 6.26 -16.78 15.27
C VAL A 702 6.48 -15.49 16.05
N VAL A 703 6.62 -15.62 17.37
CA VAL A 703 7.33 -14.63 18.20
C VAL A 703 8.46 -15.37 18.91
N ALA A 704 9.69 -14.87 18.80
CA ALA A 704 10.88 -15.51 19.36
C ALA A 704 11.79 -14.50 20.07
N GLU A 705 12.38 -14.92 21.19
CA GLU A 705 13.34 -14.16 21.98
C GLU A 705 14.77 -14.56 21.61
N TYR A 706 15.58 -13.55 21.31
CA TYR A 706 16.99 -13.65 20.97
C TYR A 706 17.84 -12.96 22.03
N SER A 707 19.01 -13.53 22.30
CA SER A 707 20.00 -12.91 23.19
C SER A 707 21.41 -13.08 22.63
N ALA A 708 22.24 -12.06 22.85
CA ALA A 708 23.67 -12.13 22.60
C ALA A 708 24.30 -13.16 23.56
N ASN A 709 25.05 -14.13 23.04
CA ASN A 709 25.55 -15.28 23.83
C ASN A 709 26.74 -14.90 24.75
N GLY A 710 26.46 -14.06 25.74
CA GLY A 710 27.36 -13.68 26.83
C GLY A 710 26.57 -13.56 28.13
N THR A 711 27.20 -13.85 29.26
CA THR A 711 26.56 -13.68 30.57
C THR A 711 26.24 -12.19 30.81
N ALA A 712 25.21 -11.92 31.62
CA ALA A 712 24.76 -10.57 32.02
C ALA A 712 25.77 -9.79 32.93
N LEU A 713 27.06 -10.12 32.81
CA LEU A 713 28.21 -9.49 33.45
C LEU A 713 29.11 -8.74 32.45
N GLN A 714 28.86 -8.86 31.14
CA GLN A 714 29.52 -8.02 30.12
C GLN A 714 28.70 -6.75 29.83
N PRO A 715 29.34 -5.60 29.56
CA PRO A 715 28.64 -4.33 29.37
C PRO A 715 27.84 -4.29 28.06
N PRO A 716 26.81 -3.41 27.95
CA PRO A 716 25.92 -3.36 26.78
C PRO A 716 26.61 -3.16 25.43
N SER A 717 27.73 -2.42 25.42
CA SER A 717 28.58 -2.20 24.24
C SER A 717 29.16 -3.48 23.62
N THR A 718 29.15 -4.60 24.34
CA THR A 718 29.70 -5.89 23.90
C THR A 718 28.65 -6.83 23.31
N TRP A 719 27.36 -6.68 23.65
CA TRP A 719 26.29 -7.55 23.12
C TRP A 719 26.11 -7.40 21.60
N MET A 720 26.30 -6.18 21.08
CA MET A 720 26.32 -5.89 19.63
C MET A 720 27.53 -6.47 18.86
N ARG A 721 28.39 -7.27 19.51
CA ARG A 721 29.51 -7.98 18.86
C ARG A 721 29.38 -9.51 18.90
N LEU A 722 28.27 -10.03 19.43
CA LEU A 722 27.98 -11.45 19.51
C LEU A 722 26.71 -11.72 18.72
N LEU A 723 26.77 -12.64 17.75
CA LEU A 723 25.60 -13.06 16.98
C LEU A 723 24.49 -13.54 17.93
N PRO A 724 23.30 -12.90 17.93
CA PRO A 724 22.20 -13.32 18.77
C PRO A 724 21.72 -14.72 18.40
N GLN A 725 21.37 -15.52 19.39
CA GLN A 725 20.79 -16.85 19.19
C GLN A 725 19.37 -16.88 19.76
N GLU A 726 18.46 -17.66 19.15
CA GLU A 726 17.13 -17.87 19.73
C GLU A 726 17.30 -18.59 21.08
N VAL A 727 16.93 -17.93 22.16
CA VAL A 727 16.98 -18.48 23.52
C VAL A 727 15.62 -19.01 23.97
N ARG A 728 14.51 -18.50 23.42
CA ARG A 728 13.15 -18.95 23.74
C ARG A 728 12.15 -18.61 22.65
N ARG A 729 11.48 -19.64 22.11
CA ARG A 729 10.23 -19.48 21.36
C ARG A 729 9.13 -18.96 22.30
N ILE A 730 8.55 -17.80 22.00
CA ILE A 730 7.46 -17.21 22.80
C ILE A 730 6.13 -17.75 22.32
N LEU A 731 5.88 -17.75 21.01
CA LEU A 731 4.64 -18.21 20.38
C LEU A 731 4.94 -18.78 18.98
N THR A 732 4.21 -19.83 18.59
CA THR A 732 4.13 -20.32 17.20
C THR A 732 2.68 -20.67 16.88
N MET A 733 2.05 -19.96 15.95
CA MET A 733 0.63 -20.11 15.59
C MET A 733 0.48 -20.33 14.08
N GLY A 734 -0.11 -21.46 13.69
CA GLY A 734 -0.37 -21.80 12.29
C GLY A 734 -1.53 -20.99 11.72
N LEU A 735 -1.38 -20.53 10.49
CA LEU A 735 -2.24 -19.52 9.85
C LEU A 735 -3.25 -20.17 8.89
N PRO A 736 -4.53 -19.73 8.84
CA PRO A 736 -5.56 -20.48 8.13
C PRO A 736 -5.47 -20.26 6.61
N TYR A 737 -5.04 -19.06 6.18
CA TYR A 737 -4.78 -18.70 4.79
C TYR A 737 -3.39 -18.06 4.62
N SER A 738 -3.18 -17.42 3.47
CA SER A 738 -1.95 -16.82 2.94
C SER A 738 -1.81 -15.31 3.21
N ALA A 739 -2.84 -14.65 3.77
CA ALA A 739 -2.98 -13.20 3.86
C ALA A 739 -3.58 -12.72 5.20
N HIS A 740 -3.51 -11.42 5.47
CA HIS A 740 -4.05 -10.70 6.64
C HIS A 740 -3.54 -11.21 7.99
N HIS A 741 -2.23 -11.12 8.22
CA HIS A 741 -1.61 -11.64 9.44
C HIS A 741 -1.18 -10.59 10.46
N GLY A 742 -1.06 -9.31 10.07
CA GLY A 742 -0.31 -8.33 10.84
C GLY A 742 1.12 -8.83 11.09
N GLY A 743 1.50 -8.89 12.36
CA GLY A 743 2.77 -9.49 12.81
C GLY A 743 3.67 -8.52 13.57
N GLN A 744 3.33 -7.23 13.62
CA GLN A 744 4.10 -6.24 14.39
C GLN A 744 4.12 -6.63 15.88
N ILE A 745 5.29 -6.46 16.51
CA ILE A 745 5.49 -6.57 17.96
C ILE A 745 6.08 -5.29 18.51
N LEU A 746 5.61 -4.85 19.68
CA LEU A 746 6.18 -3.73 20.42
C LEU A 746 5.86 -3.85 21.91
N PHE A 747 6.59 -3.12 22.76
CA PHE A 747 6.35 -3.13 24.20
C PHE A 747 5.53 -1.92 24.64
N GLY A 748 4.61 -2.13 25.59
CA GLY A 748 3.89 -1.04 26.24
C GLY A 748 4.84 -0.16 27.07
N PRO A 749 4.94 1.15 26.81
CA PRO A 749 5.95 2.00 27.46
C PRO A 749 5.68 2.24 28.96
N GLU A 750 4.44 2.10 29.44
CA GLU A 750 4.10 2.23 30.85
C GLU A 750 4.08 0.90 31.64
N ASP A 751 3.69 -0.22 31.00
CA ASP A 751 3.50 -1.51 31.66
C ASP A 751 4.63 -2.53 31.41
N GLY A 752 5.42 -2.34 30.36
CA GLY A 752 6.51 -3.21 29.96
C GLY A 752 6.08 -4.57 29.39
N TYR A 753 4.80 -4.75 29.02
CA TYR A 753 4.30 -5.99 28.41
C TYR A 753 4.47 -6.00 26.90
N LEU A 754 4.58 -7.20 26.31
CA LEU A 754 4.71 -7.37 24.87
C LEU A 754 3.32 -7.38 24.23
N TYR A 755 3.10 -6.46 23.30
CA TYR A 755 1.92 -6.41 22.44
C TYR A 755 2.25 -7.10 21.11
N PHE A 756 1.27 -7.79 20.55
CA PHE A 756 1.40 -8.53 19.29
C PHE A 756 0.12 -8.38 18.45
N MET A 757 0.29 -7.91 17.22
CA MET A 757 -0.79 -7.48 16.33
C MET A 757 -1.11 -8.61 15.36
N MET A 758 -2.33 -9.17 15.43
CA MET A 758 -2.76 -10.28 14.59
C MET A 758 -3.98 -9.92 13.73
N GLY A 759 -3.81 -9.98 12.42
CA GLY A 759 -4.92 -9.90 11.46
C GLY A 759 -5.87 -11.10 11.52
N ASP A 760 -6.97 -11.02 10.78
CA ASP A 760 -8.07 -11.99 10.76
C ASP A 760 -7.67 -13.38 10.23
N GLY A 761 -6.49 -13.50 9.63
CA GLY A 761 -5.94 -14.74 9.09
C GLY A 761 -6.32 -15.01 7.64
N GLY A 762 -7.08 -14.12 7.00
CA GLY A 762 -7.15 -13.99 5.56
C GLY A 762 -8.48 -14.36 4.90
N SER A 763 -8.50 -14.12 3.59
CA SER A 763 -9.63 -14.26 2.67
C SER A 763 -10.73 -13.22 2.82
N LYS A 764 -11.20 -12.73 1.67
CA LYS A 764 -12.22 -11.68 1.49
C LYS A 764 -13.30 -11.70 2.56
N GLY A 765 -13.28 -10.68 3.41
CA GLY A 765 -14.31 -10.48 4.41
C GLY A 765 -14.37 -11.51 5.53
N ASP A 766 -13.27 -12.04 6.10
CA ASP A 766 -13.28 -12.94 7.29
C ASP A 766 -14.41 -14.00 7.29
N PRO A 767 -14.36 -15.02 6.42
CA PRO A 767 -15.49 -15.95 6.23
C PRO A 767 -15.79 -16.85 7.44
N GLN A 768 -14.86 -17.00 8.39
CA GLN A 768 -15.06 -17.72 9.66
C GLN A 768 -15.43 -16.79 10.82
N ASN A 769 -15.46 -15.47 10.61
CA ASN A 769 -15.75 -14.47 11.64
C ASN A 769 -14.73 -14.53 12.81
N PHE A 770 -13.47 -14.89 12.51
CA PHE A 770 -12.36 -14.99 13.46
C PHE A 770 -12.18 -13.71 14.30
N SER A 771 -12.37 -12.54 13.68
CA SER A 771 -12.14 -11.22 14.27
C SER A 771 -13.08 -10.95 15.44
N GLN A 772 -14.33 -11.42 15.33
CA GLN A 772 -15.35 -11.35 16.37
C GLN A 772 -15.44 -12.63 17.23
N GLU A 773 -14.82 -13.73 16.80
CA GLU A 773 -14.68 -14.94 17.62
C GLU A 773 -13.72 -14.68 18.80
N LYS A 774 -14.21 -15.00 19.99
CA LYS A 774 -13.58 -14.70 21.29
C LYS A 774 -12.56 -15.76 21.69
N GLN A 775 -12.74 -16.99 21.21
CA GLN A 775 -11.78 -18.10 21.36
C GLN A 775 -10.69 -18.10 20.27
N SER A 776 -10.74 -17.17 19.32
CA SER A 776 -9.68 -16.98 18.31
C SER A 776 -8.66 -15.93 18.76
N LEU A 777 -7.41 -16.10 18.36
CA LEU A 777 -6.34 -15.09 18.49
C LEU A 777 -6.16 -14.23 17.23
N LEU A 778 -6.90 -14.51 16.16
CA LEU A 778 -6.87 -13.76 14.89
C LEU A 778 -7.87 -12.58 14.92
N GLY A 779 -7.53 -11.48 14.25
CA GLY A 779 -8.28 -10.22 14.26
C GLY A 779 -8.29 -9.56 15.65
N LYS A 780 -7.13 -9.59 16.32
CA LYS A 780 -6.90 -9.19 17.72
C LYS A 780 -5.60 -8.42 17.86
N ILE A 781 -5.53 -7.57 18.88
CA ILE A 781 -4.26 -7.20 19.50
C ILE A 781 -4.15 -8.00 20.80
N LEU A 782 -3.03 -8.70 20.96
CA LEU A 782 -2.71 -9.52 22.12
C LEU A 782 -1.73 -8.77 23.02
N ARG A 783 -1.76 -9.05 24.34
CA ARG A 783 -0.85 -8.46 25.33
C ARG A 783 -0.41 -9.55 26.32
N ILE A 784 0.88 -9.84 26.36
CA ILE A 784 1.45 -10.99 27.09
C ILE A 784 2.66 -10.61 27.97
N ASP A 785 2.81 -11.34 29.08
CA ASP A 785 3.95 -11.21 29.99
C ASP A 785 5.06 -12.16 29.56
N VAL A 786 6.13 -11.58 29.00
CA VAL A 786 7.35 -12.29 28.61
C VAL A 786 8.45 -12.25 29.66
N ASP A 787 8.29 -11.54 30.79
CA ASP A 787 9.22 -11.63 31.93
C ASP A 787 8.94 -12.91 32.76
N ASN A 788 7.68 -13.34 32.83
CA ASN A 788 7.25 -14.49 33.64
C ASN A 788 6.79 -15.68 32.78
N VAL A 789 7.49 -16.82 32.90
CA VAL A 789 7.09 -18.11 32.32
C VAL A 789 5.94 -18.72 33.13
N ALA A 790 4.80 -19.02 32.49
CA ALA A 790 3.74 -19.78 33.13
C ALA A 790 4.18 -21.23 33.41
N SER A 791 3.77 -21.79 34.55
CA SER A 791 4.00 -23.21 34.83
C SER A 791 3.27 -24.09 33.81
N ALA A 792 3.77 -25.29 33.52
CA ALA A 792 3.12 -26.23 32.60
C ALA A 792 1.66 -26.57 33.00
N LYS A 793 1.33 -26.51 34.30
CA LYS A 793 -0.06 -26.62 34.76
C LYS A 793 -0.89 -25.40 34.32
N ALA A 794 -0.40 -24.18 34.53
CA ALA A 794 -1.10 -22.96 34.15
C ALA A 794 -1.26 -22.81 32.62
N ILE A 795 -0.26 -23.22 31.84
CA ILE A 795 -0.35 -23.30 30.36
C ILE A 795 -1.53 -24.21 29.96
N ASN A 796 -1.64 -25.39 30.56
CA ASN A 796 -2.72 -26.34 30.28
C ASN A 796 -4.09 -25.89 30.85
N ASP A 797 -4.13 -25.30 32.05
CA ASP A 797 -5.36 -24.84 32.70
C ASP A 797 -6.03 -23.69 31.94
N LEU A 798 -5.23 -22.81 31.31
CA LEU A 798 -5.68 -21.64 30.56
C LEU A 798 -5.73 -21.87 29.04
N GLY A 799 -5.08 -22.93 28.54
CA GLY A 799 -5.00 -23.24 27.10
C GLY A 799 -4.12 -22.26 26.31
N LEU A 800 -3.02 -21.79 26.92
CA LEU A 800 -2.13 -20.77 26.33
C LEU A 800 -1.42 -21.29 25.08
N TRP A 801 -1.16 -20.39 24.12
CA TRP A 801 -0.54 -20.71 22.82
C TRP A 801 1.00 -20.69 22.82
N GLY A 802 1.63 -20.44 23.97
CA GLY A 802 3.08 -20.27 24.04
C GLY A 802 3.68 -20.16 25.44
N ASN A 803 4.96 -19.78 25.49
CA ASN A 803 5.83 -19.81 26.66
C ASN A 803 5.93 -18.44 27.34
N TYR A 804 4.78 -17.89 27.70
CA TYR A 804 4.57 -16.61 28.37
C TYR A 804 3.58 -16.79 29.54
N SER A 805 3.23 -15.71 30.22
CA SER A 805 2.07 -15.66 31.11
C SER A 805 1.16 -14.49 30.75
N ILE A 806 0.01 -14.37 31.44
CA ILE A 806 -0.99 -13.34 31.13
C ILE A 806 -0.92 -12.23 32.18
N PRO A 807 -0.81 -10.94 31.77
CA PRO A 807 -0.98 -9.81 32.66
C PRO A 807 -2.32 -9.88 33.40
N ARG A 808 -2.31 -9.80 34.73
CA ARG A 808 -3.52 -9.99 35.55
C ARG A 808 -4.65 -9.02 35.22
N ASP A 809 -4.30 -7.84 34.71
CA ASP A 809 -5.21 -6.78 34.33
C ASP A 809 -5.69 -6.88 32.87
N ASN A 810 -5.30 -7.87 32.07
CA ASN A 810 -5.88 -8.06 30.72
C ASN A 810 -7.43 -8.12 30.82
N PRO A 811 -8.16 -7.50 29.87
CA PRO A 811 -9.59 -7.22 30.03
C PRO A 811 -10.49 -8.46 30.17
N PHE A 812 -10.00 -9.64 29.81
CA PHE A 812 -10.79 -10.89 29.76
C PHE A 812 -10.23 -12.03 30.62
N THR A 813 -9.28 -11.78 31.54
CA THR A 813 -8.63 -12.83 32.36
C THR A 813 -9.58 -13.72 33.17
N GLU A 814 -10.68 -13.16 33.66
CA GLU A 814 -11.70 -13.89 34.41
C GLU A 814 -12.82 -14.46 33.52
N ASN A 815 -12.90 -14.04 32.25
CA ASN A 815 -13.99 -14.41 31.35
C ASN A 815 -13.60 -15.56 30.42
N LYS A 816 -14.04 -16.77 30.78
CA LYS A 816 -13.75 -18.01 30.05
C LYS A 816 -14.31 -18.07 28.62
N ASP A 817 -15.24 -17.18 28.26
CA ASP A 817 -15.74 -17.09 26.89
C ASP A 817 -14.69 -16.51 25.92
N PHE A 818 -13.61 -15.89 26.43
CA PHE A 818 -12.54 -15.27 25.66
C PHE A 818 -11.19 -15.98 25.87
N LYS A 819 -10.23 -15.80 24.95
CA LYS A 819 -8.82 -16.09 25.24
C LYS A 819 -8.21 -14.98 26.10
N PRO A 820 -7.47 -15.32 27.18
CA PRO A 820 -6.95 -14.35 28.14
C PRO A 820 -5.79 -13.49 27.58
N GLU A 821 -5.18 -13.88 26.46
CA GLU A 821 -4.21 -13.09 25.69
C GLU A 821 -4.78 -11.79 25.11
N ILE A 822 -6.09 -11.72 24.87
CA ILE A 822 -6.71 -10.63 24.10
C ILE A 822 -6.69 -9.31 24.89
N TRP A 823 -6.11 -8.27 24.30
CA TRP A 823 -6.23 -6.88 24.75
C TRP A 823 -7.36 -6.14 24.04
N ALA A 824 -7.51 -6.37 22.74
CA ALA A 824 -8.51 -5.73 21.87
C ALA A 824 -8.86 -6.65 20.69
N MET A 825 -10.04 -6.46 20.07
CA MET A 825 -10.57 -7.37 19.06
C MET A 825 -11.30 -6.67 17.90
N GLY A 826 -11.65 -7.42 16.86
CA GLY A 826 -12.42 -6.89 15.73
C GLY A 826 -11.61 -6.01 14.79
N PHE A 827 -10.33 -6.36 14.60
CA PHE A 827 -9.44 -5.79 13.58
C PHE A 827 -9.38 -6.69 12.35
N ARG A 828 -9.04 -6.14 11.18
CA ARG A 828 -8.87 -6.89 9.92
C ARG A 828 -7.44 -7.32 9.67
N ASN A 829 -6.52 -6.38 9.56
CA ASN A 829 -5.09 -6.58 9.36
C ASN A 829 -4.32 -5.40 9.99
N PRO A 830 -4.16 -5.37 11.33
CA PRO A 830 -3.51 -4.26 12.04
C PRO A 830 -2.01 -4.31 11.75
N TRP A 831 -1.57 -3.47 10.83
CA TRP A 831 -0.24 -3.55 10.21
C TRP A 831 0.81 -2.73 10.97
N GLY A 832 0.55 -1.43 11.13
CA GLY A 832 1.51 -0.49 11.71
C GLY A 832 0.91 0.27 12.88
N CYS A 833 1.39 -0.02 14.09
CA CYS A 833 0.96 0.63 15.33
C CYS A 833 2.11 1.35 16.04
N SER A 834 1.77 2.32 16.89
CA SER A 834 2.71 3.01 17.78
C SER A 834 2.02 3.54 19.04
N PHE A 835 2.80 3.70 20.11
CA PHE A 835 2.41 4.47 21.29
C PHE A 835 2.93 5.90 21.18
N ASP A 836 2.19 6.88 21.71
CA ASP A 836 2.68 8.26 21.86
C ASP A 836 3.77 8.31 22.94
N ALA A 837 5.01 8.59 22.54
CA ALA A 837 6.16 8.69 23.44
C ALA A 837 6.02 9.73 24.57
N THR A 838 5.04 10.64 24.49
CA THR A 838 4.71 11.62 25.55
C THR A 838 3.40 11.35 26.27
N ARG A 839 2.54 10.47 25.73
CA ARG A 839 1.25 10.08 26.31
C ARG A 839 1.11 8.55 26.25
N PRO A 840 1.77 7.78 27.13
CA PRO A 840 1.86 6.31 27.03
C PRO A 840 0.54 5.53 26.91
N SER A 841 -0.60 6.13 27.24
CA SER A 841 -1.95 5.58 27.06
C SER A 841 -2.53 5.74 25.65
N TYR A 842 -1.97 6.62 24.82
CA TYR A 842 -2.35 6.80 23.41
C TYR A 842 -1.63 5.75 22.57
N PHE A 843 -2.38 4.73 22.19
CA PHE A 843 -1.94 3.62 21.34
C PHE A 843 -2.74 3.68 20.04
N LEU A 844 -2.09 3.90 18.89
CA LEU A 844 -2.76 3.96 17.60
C LEU A 844 -2.29 2.81 16.71
N CYS A 845 -3.22 2.25 15.95
CA CYS A 845 -2.96 1.22 14.95
C CYS A 845 -3.60 1.60 13.63
N ALA A 846 -2.85 1.54 12.54
CA ALA A 846 -3.46 1.43 11.22
C ALA A 846 -4.00 0.00 11.03
N ASP A 847 -5.23 -0.11 10.51
CA ASP A 847 -5.88 -1.38 10.21
C ASP A 847 -6.37 -1.35 8.75
N VAL A 848 -5.92 -2.32 7.95
CA VAL A 848 -6.11 -2.31 6.49
C VAL A 848 -7.50 -2.84 6.14
N GLY A 849 -8.30 -2.04 5.44
CA GLY A 849 -9.66 -2.30 5.00
C GLY A 849 -9.78 -3.29 3.84
N GLU A 850 -11.01 -3.54 3.39
CA GLU A 850 -11.33 -4.62 2.44
C GLU A 850 -11.55 -4.13 1.01
N GLU A 851 -12.33 -3.07 0.83
CA GLU A 851 -12.63 -2.47 -0.49
C GLU A 851 -12.83 -0.94 -0.44
N MET A 852 -13.28 -0.40 0.69
CA MET A 852 -13.93 0.92 0.74
C MET A 852 -13.21 1.94 1.64
N PHE A 853 -12.66 1.53 2.79
CA PHE A 853 -12.18 2.48 3.79
C PHE A 853 -10.96 1.98 4.56
N GLU A 854 -9.92 2.81 4.62
CA GLU A 854 -8.68 2.56 5.37
C GLU A 854 -8.71 3.24 6.74
N GLU A 855 -8.24 2.54 7.77
CA GLU A 855 -8.47 2.92 9.17
C GLU A 855 -7.21 3.27 9.95
N VAL A 856 -7.32 4.24 10.85
CA VAL A 856 -6.43 4.41 12.00
C VAL A 856 -7.27 4.47 13.28
N ASN A 857 -7.08 3.47 14.13
CA ASN A 857 -7.85 3.21 15.34
C ASN A 857 -7.08 3.64 16.60
N LEU A 858 -7.74 4.36 17.51
CA LEU A 858 -7.24 4.67 18.86
C LEU A 858 -7.58 3.49 19.80
N VAL A 859 -6.57 2.66 20.09
CA VAL A 859 -6.74 1.33 20.69
C VAL A 859 -6.90 1.41 22.20
N SER A 860 -8.16 1.34 22.64
CA SER A 860 -8.55 1.17 24.03
C SER A 860 -8.59 -0.31 24.49
N LYS A 861 -8.38 -0.50 25.80
CA LYS A 861 -8.44 -1.77 26.53
C LYS A 861 -9.84 -2.43 26.45
N GLY A 862 -9.90 -3.65 25.93
CA GLY A 862 -11.14 -4.40 25.75
C GLY A 862 -12.01 -3.89 24.58
N GLY A 863 -11.49 -2.95 23.78
CA GLY A 863 -12.20 -2.38 22.64
C GLY A 863 -12.46 -3.40 21.53
N ASN A 864 -13.54 -3.16 20.79
CA ASN A 864 -13.94 -3.93 19.62
C ASN A 864 -14.10 -2.98 18.42
N TYR A 865 -13.28 -3.14 17.37
CA TYR A 865 -13.22 -2.20 16.23
C TYR A 865 -14.16 -2.60 15.09
N GLY A 866 -14.96 -3.65 15.29
CA GLY A 866 -16.17 -3.91 14.52
C GLY A 866 -16.01 -4.80 13.29
N TRP A 867 -14.80 -5.01 12.74
CA TRP A 867 -14.58 -5.97 11.65
C TRP A 867 -14.98 -7.38 12.09
N ARG A 868 -15.73 -8.18 11.32
CA ARG A 868 -16.23 -8.03 9.93
C ARG A 868 -17.59 -7.36 9.74
N VAL A 869 -18.18 -6.79 10.80
CA VAL A 869 -19.54 -6.23 10.77
C VAL A 869 -19.54 -4.78 10.26
N TYR A 870 -18.44 -4.08 10.49
CA TYR A 870 -18.16 -2.73 10.00
C TYR A 870 -16.82 -2.70 9.24
N GLU A 871 -16.70 -1.76 8.32
CA GLU A 871 -15.48 -1.37 7.62
C GLU A 871 -15.41 0.16 7.70
N GLY A 872 -14.46 0.68 8.46
CA GLY A 872 -14.48 2.03 8.99
C GLY A 872 -15.82 2.35 9.68
N PRO A 873 -16.41 3.54 9.45
CA PRO A 873 -17.73 3.90 9.98
C PRO A 873 -18.90 3.21 9.24
N SER A 874 -18.64 2.41 8.20
CA SER A 874 -19.66 1.84 7.32
C SER A 874 -20.00 0.41 7.69
N VAL A 875 -21.24 -0.01 7.43
CA VAL A 875 -21.67 -1.40 7.60
C VAL A 875 -21.16 -2.26 6.44
N TYR A 876 -20.31 -3.24 6.72
CA TYR A 876 -19.89 -4.23 5.74
C TYR A 876 -21.04 -5.20 5.41
N ASN A 877 -21.23 -5.48 4.12
CA ASN A 877 -22.37 -6.24 3.58
C ASN A 877 -21.93 -7.19 2.45
N ASP A 878 -21.19 -8.24 2.82
CA ASP A 878 -20.87 -9.35 1.93
C ASP A 878 -22.13 -10.15 1.55
N THR A 879 -22.46 -10.15 0.25
CA THR A 879 -23.64 -10.84 -0.33
C THR A 879 -23.47 -12.35 -0.48
N ASN A 880 -22.26 -12.88 -0.34
CA ASN A 880 -21.91 -14.28 -0.59
C ASN A 880 -21.73 -15.11 0.69
N SER A 881 -21.47 -14.48 1.84
CA SER A 881 -21.30 -15.21 3.10
C SER A 881 -22.60 -15.76 3.70
N LYS A 882 -22.55 -17.04 4.07
CA LYS A 882 -23.60 -17.74 4.83
C LYS A 882 -23.77 -17.20 6.26
N VAL A 883 -22.85 -16.38 6.75
CA VAL A 883 -22.91 -15.74 8.08
C VAL A 883 -23.91 -14.57 8.11
N THR A 884 -24.36 -14.09 6.94
CA THR A 884 -25.37 -13.02 6.79
C THR A 884 -26.61 -13.19 7.67
N ALA A 885 -27.07 -14.42 7.91
CA ALA A 885 -28.21 -14.73 8.78
C ALA A 885 -28.07 -14.24 10.24
N ASN A 886 -26.83 -14.15 10.76
CA ASN A 886 -26.53 -13.62 12.10
C ASN A 886 -26.03 -12.16 12.08
N SER A 887 -25.82 -11.57 10.91
CA SER A 887 -25.33 -10.19 10.79
C SER A 887 -26.28 -9.20 11.47
N SER A 888 -27.60 -9.38 11.31
CA SER A 888 -28.63 -8.52 11.91
C SER A 888 -28.66 -8.55 13.45
N THR A 889 -28.37 -9.71 14.06
CA THR A 889 -28.33 -9.89 15.51
C THR A 889 -26.99 -9.47 16.11
N MET A 890 -25.89 -9.62 15.37
CA MET A 890 -24.59 -9.03 15.74
C MET A 890 -24.63 -7.50 15.69
N LYS A 891 -25.18 -6.91 14.62
CA LYS A 891 -25.35 -5.45 14.44
C LYS A 891 -26.15 -4.78 15.56
N SER A 892 -27.04 -5.51 16.25
CA SER A 892 -27.86 -5.00 17.36
C SER A 892 -27.32 -5.32 18.77
N SER A 893 -26.20 -6.05 18.88
CA SER A 893 -25.58 -6.43 20.16
C SER A 893 -24.11 -6.02 20.30
N MET A 894 -23.47 -5.60 19.21
CA MET A 894 -22.13 -5.04 19.19
C MET A 894 -22.13 -3.54 19.53
N ASN A 895 -21.12 -3.08 20.27
CA ASN A 895 -20.80 -1.68 20.46
C ASN A 895 -19.40 -1.40 19.87
N PRO A 896 -19.29 -1.12 18.56
CA PRO A 896 -18.00 -0.91 17.91
C PRO A 896 -17.37 0.42 18.34
N ILE A 897 -16.04 0.48 18.29
CA ILE A 897 -15.25 1.69 18.34
C ILE A 897 -14.78 1.96 16.91
N PHE A 898 -15.16 3.11 16.34
CA PHE A 898 -14.82 3.48 14.97
C PHE A 898 -13.45 4.18 14.90
N PRO A 899 -12.78 4.15 13.74
CA PRO A 899 -11.49 4.81 13.54
C PRO A 899 -11.57 6.32 13.75
N VAL A 900 -10.48 6.87 14.30
CA VAL A 900 -10.33 8.30 14.59
C VAL A 900 -9.79 9.08 13.39
N MET A 901 -9.09 8.41 12.48
CA MET A 901 -8.57 8.94 11.21
C MET A 901 -8.65 7.83 10.15
N GLY A 902 -8.56 8.20 8.87
CA GLY A 902 -8.66 7.25 7.76
C GLY A 902 -8.97 7.96 6.45
N TYR A 903 -9.31 7.20 5.41
CA TYR A 903 -9.87 7.73 4.17
C TYR A 903 -10.74 6.70 3.45
N ASN A 904 -11.59 7.16 2.53
CA ASN A 904 -12.35 6.30 1.63
C ASN A 904 -11.67 6.23 0.25
N HIS A 905 -11.44 5.03 -0.29
CA HIS A 905 -10.74 4.83 -1.57
C HIS A 905 -11.41 5.58 -2.73
N TYR A 906 -12.74 5.62 -2.78
CA TYR A 906 -13.49 6.32 -3.83
C TYR A 906 -13.31 7.84 -3.77
N GLU A 907 -12.86 8.41 -2.66
CA GLU A 907 -12.56 9.84 -2.57
C GLU A 907 -11.13 10.16 -3.00
N ILE A 908 -10.13 9.39 -2.55
CA ILE A 908 -8.73 9.57 -2.95
C ILE A 908 -8.53 9.26 -4.43
N ASN A 909 -9.11 8.18 -4.95
CA ASN A 909 -8.92 7.75 -6.34
C ASN A 909 -9.48 8.74 -7.38
N LYS A 910 -10.39 9.66 -7.01
CA LYS A 910 -10.83 10.77 -7.88
C LYS A 910 -9.71 11.77 -8.20
N VAL A 911 -8.70 11.88 -7.33
CA VAL A 911 -7.61 12.85 -7.42
C VAL A 911 -6.47 12.36 -8.33
N LYS A 912 -6.57 11.12 -8.86
CA LYS A 912 -5.59 10.41 -9.70
C LYS A 912 -4.30 9.96 -9.01
N THR A 913 -4.11 10.20 -7.72
CA THR A 913 -2.94 9.69 -6.96
C THR A 913 -2.96 8.17 -6.78
N GLY A 914 -4.14 7.55 -6.84
CA GLY A 914 -4.35 6.17 -6.37
C GLY A 914 -4.42 6.09 -4.84
N SER A 915 -4.76 4.91 -4.35
CA SER A 915 -4.72 4.53 -2.92
C SER A 915 -4.67 3.01 -2.78
N ALA A 916 -4.01 2.50 -1.73
CA ALA A 916 -3.88 1.07 -1.47
C ALA A 916 -4.17 0.67 -0.02
N SER A 917 -3.40 1.17 0.94
CA SER A 917 -3.60 0.85 2.36
C SER A 917 -2.81 1.76 3.30
N ILE A 918 -3.29 2.04 4.52
CA ILE A 918 -2.52 2.83 5.49
C ILE A 918 -1.48 1.94 6.18
N THR A 919 -0.19 2.22 5.97
CA THR A 919 0.92 1.38 6.46
C THR A 919 1.46 1.75 7.84
N GLY A 920 0.64 2.43 8.63
CA GLY A 920 0.96 2.85 10.00
C GLY A 920 1.31 4.33 10.12
N GLY A 921 1.85 4.70 11.29
CA GLY A 921 2.18 6.07 11.62
C GLY A 921 2.70 6.25 13.04
N TYR A 922 3.15 7.46 13.35
CA TYR A 922 3.68 7.86 14.67
C TYR A 922 3.20 9.25 15.06
N PHE A 923 3.01 9.48 16.37
CA PHE A 923 2.96 10.83 16.90
C PHE A 923 4.35 11.46 16.77
N TYR A 924 4.45 12.55 16.02
CA TYR A 924 5.72 13.24 15.85
C TYR A 924 6.08 13.98 17.14
N ARG A 925 7.14 13.54 17.83
CA ARG A 925 7.56 14.08 19.14
C ARG A 925 8.99 14.64 19.18
N SER A 926 9.69 14.68 18.04
CA SER A 926 10.95 15.44 17.90
C SER A 926 10.71 16.95 17.80
N THR A 927 11.76 17.71 18.11
CA THR A 927 11.81 19.17 17.94
C THR A 927 12.31 19.63 16.57
N THR A 928 12.74 18.70 15.70
CA THR A 928 13.26 18.97 14.34
C THR A 928 12.22 19.64 13.43
N ASP A 929 10.95 19.24 13.49
CA ASP A 929 9.81 20.00 12.96
C ASP A 929 8.83 20.40 14.08
N PRO A 930 8.92 21.64 14.61
CA PRO A 930 8.01 22.13 15.64
C PRO A 930 6.54 22.19 15.21
N CYS A 931 6.25 22.29 13.92
CA CYS A 931 4.89 22.35 13.38
C CYS A 931 4.23 20.98 13.26
N MET A 932 5.03 19.94 13.00
CA MET A 932 4.61 18.55 13.13
C MET A 932 4.48 18.08 14.58
N TYR A 933 5.20 18.68 15.55
CA TYR A 933 5.13 18.28 16.96
C TYR A 933 3.69 18.15 17.49
N GLY A 934 3.36 16.95 17.95
CA GLY A 934 2.06 16.58 18.51
C GLY A 934 1.01 16.07 17.51
N ARG A 935 1.34 16.03 16.21
CA ARG A 935 0.47 15.48 15.16
C ARG A 935 0.81 14.02 14.90
N TYR A 936 -0.18 13.20 14.56
CA TYR A 936 0.02 11.81 14.16
C TYR A 936 0.24 11.73 12.65
N LEU A 937 1.48 11.47 12.23
CA LEU A 937 1.89 11.32 10.83
C LEU A 937 1.60 9.88 10.38
N TYR A 938 0.89 9.71 9.26
CA TYR A 938 0.61 8.41 8.64
C TYR A 938 0.58 8.51 7.11
N ALA A 939 0.73 7.40 6.39
CA ALA A 939 0.78 7.38 4.94
C ALA A 939 0.08 6.15 4.33
N ASP A 940 -0.19 6.27 3.03
CA ASP A 940 -0.64 5.19 2.15
C ASP A 940 0.57 4.39 1.63
N LEU A 941 0.37 3.09 1.39
CA LEU A 941 1.33 2.19 0.78
C LEU A 941 1.83 2.75 -0.56
N TYR A 942 0.95 3.37 -1.35
CA TYR A 942 1.39 4.19 -2.49
C TYR A 942 1.89 5.55 -1.97
N GLY A 943 3.21 5.77 -2.02
CA GLY A 943 3.88 6.91 -1.38
C GLY A 943 3.58 8.31 -1.94
N GLY A 944 2.52 8.47 -2.74
CA GLY A 944 1.98 9.74 -3.18
C GLY A 944 1.05 10.42 -2.16
N ASN A 945 0.55 9.70 -1.15
CA ASN A 945 -0.34 10.26 -0.12
C ASN A 945 0.24 10.13 1.30
N VAL A 946 0.50 11.26 1.96
CA VAL A 946 0.94 11.34 3.37
C VAL A 946 0.07 12.35 4.12
N TRP A 947 -0.44 11.98 5.28
CA TRP A 947 -1.32 12.80 6.11
C TRP A 947 -0.74 13.06 7.49
N ALA A 948 -1.23 14.11 8.16
CA ALA A 948 -1.07 14.22 9.59
C ALA A 948 -2.36 14.65 10.31
N GLY A 949 -2.79 13.78 11.22
CA GLY A 949 -3.89 14.02 12.13
C GLY A 949 -3.52 14.99 13.24
N THR A 950 -4.41 15.94 13.50
CA THR A 950 -4.28 16.94 14.56
C THR A 950 -5.47 16.79 15.49
N GLU A 951 -5.20 16.44 16.75
CA GLU A 951 -6.23 16.32 17.79
C GLU A 951 -6.77 17.70 18.16
N ASN A 952 -8.08 17.85 18.35
CA ASN A 952 -8.68 19.14 18.71
C ASN A 952 -10.04 19.00 19.43
N PRO A 953 -10.15 19.41 20.71
CA PRO A 953 -9.07 19.89 21.58
C PRO A 953 -8.08 18.77 21.95
N ASP A 954 -6.95 19.12 22.54
CA ASP A 954 -5.97 18.16 23.06
C ASP A 954 -6.63 17.17 24.04
N ASP A 955 -6.16 15.92 24.03
CA ASP A 955 -6.63 14.79 24.85
C ASP A 955 -8.13 14.43 24.72
N SER A 956 -8.78 14.82 23.61
CA SER A 956 -10.21 14.55 23.36
C SER A 956 -10.52 13.25 22.60
N GLY A 957 -9.53 12.66 21.95
CA GLY A 957 -9.73 11.56 20.99
C GLY A 957 -10.35 11.99 19.65
N HIS A 958 -10.62 13.28 19.43
CA HIS A 958 -11.17 13.80 18.18
C HIS A 958 -10.06 14.39 17.29
N PHE A 959 -9.86 13.77 16.12
CA PHE A 959 -8.79 14.14 15.19
C PHE A 959 -9.33 14.84 13.94
N SER A 960 -8.49 15.71 13.38
CA SER A 960 -8.69 16.37 12.09
C SER A 960 -7.51 16.04 11.16
N THR A 961 -7.81 15.43 10.02
CA THR A 961 -6.81 14.94 9.06
C THR A 961 -6.52 15.97 7.97
N ASN A 962 -5.24 16.26 7.76
CA ASN A 962 -4.77 17.07 6.63
C ASN A 962 -3.79 16.25 5.79
N LEU A 963 -4.01 16.18 4.46
CA LEU A 963 -3.00 15.73 3.50
C LEU A 963 -1.85 16.74 3.47
N LEU A 964 -0.61 16.26 3.37
CA LEU A 964 0.61 17.09 3.41
C LEU A 964 1.25 17.20 2.03
N GLU A 965 1.79 18.37 1.71
CA GLU A 965 2.75 18.49 0.61
C GLU A 965 4.09 17.87 1.05
N VAL A 966 4.57 16.82 0.36
CA VAL A 966 5.84 16.15 0.70
C VAL A 966 6.96 16.71 -0.19
N LYS A 967 8.07 17.15 0.39
CA LYS A 967 9.24 17.63 -0.37
C LYS A 967 10.53 17.00 0.12
N CYS A 968 11.51 16.88 -0.78
CA CYS A 968 12.88 16.52 -0.43
C CYS A 968 13.68 17.75 -0.02
N ALA A 969 14.55 17.61 0.99
CA ALA A 969 15.47 18.66 1.41
C ALA A 969 16.46 18.99 0.27
N HIS A 970 16.67 20.28 -0.01
CA HIS A 970 17.53 20.73 -1.12
C HIS A 970 19.02 20.37 -0.95
N ASP A 971 19.41 20.01 0.28
CA ASP A 971 20.73 19.59 0.73
C ASP A 971 20.75 18.12 1.20
N SER A 972 19.78 17.30 0.76
CA SER A 972 19.69 15.87 1.09
C SER A 972 20.95 15.10 0.64
N PRO A 973 21.57 14.28 1.53
CA PRO A 973 22.87 13.63 1.27
C PRO A 973 22.76 12.49 0.26
N VAL A 974 21.58 11.90 0.12
CA VAL A 974 21.20 11.10 -1.05
C VAL A 974 20.17 11.90 -1.84
N ALA A 975 20.31 11.96 -3.17
CA ALA A 975 19.31 12.58 -4.02
C ALA A 975 17.97 11.82 -3.92
N CYS A 976 16.88 12.53 -3.70
CA CYS A 976 15.55 11.98 -3.90
C CYS A 976 15.26 11.86 -5.40
N SER A 977 14.81 10.70 -5.85
CA SER A 977 14.23 10.54 -7.18
C SER A 977 13.00 11.43 -7.29
N SER A 978 12.80 12.10 -8.42
CA SER A 978 11.59 12.88 -8.73
C SER A 978 10.99 12.33 -10.02
N ASP A 979 9.72 11.96 -10.02
CA ASP A 979 9.08 11.38 -11.20
C ASP A 979 9.02 12.39 -12.35
N ALA A 980 9.22 11.90 -13.58
CA ALA A 980 9.46 12.69 -14.79
C ALA A 980 8.20 13.39 -15.35
N GLY A 981 7.53 14.18 -14.50
CA GLY A 981 6.32 14.93 -14.83
C GLY A 981 5.83 15.86 -13.71
N THR A 982 6.26 15.66 -12.45
CA THR A 982 5.81 16.45 -11.29
C THR A 982 6.99 17.04 -10.51
N SER A 983 7.31 18.31 -10.78
CA SER A 983 8.51 19.02 -10.32
C SER A 983 8.54 19.40 -8.83
N ALA A 984 7.97 18.59 -7.93
CA ALA A 984 7.78 18.96 -6.52
C ALA A 984 7.84 17.81 -5.49
N LEU A 985 7.46 16.57 -5.85
CA LEU A 985 7.33 15.47 -4.89
C LEU A 985 8.51 14.48 -4.98
N PRO A 986 9.01 13.91 -3.87
CA PRO A 986 9.93 12.78 -3.90
C PRO A 986 9.19 11.50 -4.29
N SER A 987 9.75 10.74 -5.22
CA SER A 987 9.29 9.41 -5.60
C SER A 987 9.68 8.40 -4.51
N LEU A 988 8.82 8.25 -3.50
CA LEU A 988 9.03 7.34 -2.38
C LEU A 988 8.86 5.86 -2.81
N GLY A 989 8.08 5.60 -3.85
CA GLY A 989 7.68 4.26 -4.26
C GLY A 989 6.62 3.70 -3.30
N TYR A 990 6.85 2.50 -2.78
CA TYR A 990 5.98 1.89 -1.77
C TYR A 990 6.45 2.26 -0.36
N ILE A 991 5.58 2.82 0.49
CA ILE A 991 5.88 3.06 1.92
C ILE A 991 5.47 1.83 2.71
N PHE A 992 6.44 1.03 3.16
CA PHE A 992 6.16 -0.23 3.87
C PHE A 992 5.81 -0.02 5.34
N SER A 993 6.48 0.92 6.00
CA SER A 993 6.27 1.23 7.43
C SER A 993 6.98 2.52 7.86
N PHE A 994 6.98 2.78 9.16
CA PHE A 994 7.62 3.92 9.81
C PHE A 994 8.54 3.47 10.95
N GLY A 995 9.60 4.25 11.20
CA GLY A 995 10.50 4.08 12.34
C GLY A 995 10.59 5.32 13.23
N GLU A 996 11.09 5.15 14.45
CA GLU A 996 11.37 6.24 15.40
C GLU A 996 12.77 6.05 16.01
N ASP A 997 13.54 7.14 16.19
CA ASP A 997 14.84 7.10 16.87
C ASP A 997 14.76 7.49 18.37
N ASN A 998 15.93 7.53 19.03
CA ASN A 998 16.04 7.94 20.44
C ASN A 998 15.69 9.44 20.68
N ARG A 999 15.66 10.27 19.64
CA ARG A 999 15.30 11.70 19.70
C ARG A 999 13.86 11.97 19.28
N LYS A 1000 13.12 10.92 18.91
CA LYS A 1000 11.75 10.97 18.40
C LYS A 1000 11.63 11.62 17.02
N ASP A 1001 12.74 11.62 16.26
CA ASP A 1001 12.69 11.85 14.82
C ASP A 1001 11.98 10.64 14.20
N VAL A 1002 11.03 10.90 13.30
CA VAL A 1002 10.27 9.86 12.60
C VAL A 1002 10.88 9.61 11.22
N PHE A 1003 10.86 8.34 10.81
CA PHE A 1003 11.44 7.85 9.57
C PHE A 1003 10.37 7.14 8.75
N ILE A 1004 10.42 7.30 7.43
CA ILE A 1004 9.59 6.61 6.45
C ILE A 1004 10.48 5.54 5.80
N LEU A 1005 10.08 4.28 5.92
CA LEU A 1005 10.78 3.14 5.29
C LEU A 1005 10.05 2.80 3.99
N ALA A 1006 10.71 3.02 2.86
CA ALA A 1006 10.10 2.89 1.55
C ALA A 1006 10.98 2.13 0.56
N SER A 1007 10.37 1.59 -0.50
CA SER A 1007 11.07 0.82 -1.54
C SER A 1007 12.22 1.59 -2.18
N ASN A 1008 12.10 2.92 -2.26
CA ASN A 1008 13.11 3.78 -2.87
C ASN A 1008 14.12 4.33 -1.84
N GLY A 1009 14.06 3.95 -0.56
CA GLY A 1009 15.08 4.25 0.46
C GLY A 1009 14.55 4.61 1.85
N VAL A 1010 15.47 5.03 2.73
CA VAL A 1010 15.18 5.52 4.09
C VAL A 1010 15.16 7.04 4.09
N TYR A 1011 14.02 7.60 4.51
CA TYR A 1011 13.79 9.04 4.60
C TYR A 1011 13.50 9.41 6.06
N ARG A 1012 14.04 10.52 6.57
CA ARG A 1012 13.66 11.09 7.86
C ARG A 1012 12.90 12.38 7.69
N ILE A 1013 12.04 12.72 8.66
CA ILE A 1013 11.48 14.07 8.74
C ILE A 1013 12.62 15.04 9.09
N ALA A 1014 12.77 16.08 8.28
CA ALA A 1014 13.82 17.09 8.34
C ALA A 1014 13.24 18.47 8.67
N HIS A 1015 14.09 19.42 9.07
CA HIS A 1015 13.63 20.75 9.46
C HIS A 1015 12.89 21.46 8.29
N PRO A 1016 11.67 21.99 8.48
CA PRO A 1016 10.78 22.40 7.38
C PRO A 1016 11.38 23.42 6.41
N SER A 1017 12.19 24.36 6.91
CA SER A 1017 12.90 25.35 6.10
C SER A 1017 13.83 24.75 5.04
N ARG A 1018 14.35 23.53 5.21
CA ARG A 1018 15.19 22.82 4.22
C ARG A 1018 14.43 22.44 2.95
N CYS A 1019 13.10 22.48 2.97
CA CYS A 1019 12.23 22.31 1.82
C CYS A 1019 11.50 23.62 1.41
N ASN A 1020 11.89 24.75 1.99
CA ASN A 1020 11.19 26.04 1.90
C ASN A 1020 9.75 26.01 2.45
N PHE A 1021 9.42 25.08 3.36
CA PHE A 1021 8.22 25.20 4.17
C PHE A 1021 8.43 26.28 5.25
N VAL A 1022 7.35 26.90 5.70
CA VAL A 1022 7.38 27.97 6.72
C VAL A 1022 6.63 27.47 7.95
N CYS A 1023 7.35 27.20 9.05
CA CYS A 1023 6.72 26.80 10.31
C CYS A 1023 6.56 28.02 11.26
N PRO A 1024 5.32 28.51 11.53
CA PRO A 1024 5.13 29.67 12.41
C PRO A 1024 5.65 29.49 13.84
N LYS A 1025 5.76 28.25 14.33
CA LYS A 1025 6.26 27.93 15.68
C LYS A 1025 7.77 28.15 15.84
N GLU A 1026 8.56 28.21 14.76
CA GLU A 1026 10.01 28.51 14.80
C GLU A 1026 10.30 29.84 15.53
N ASN A 1027 9.46 30.85 15.29
CA ASN A 1027 9.63 32.18 15.89
C ASN A 1027 9.21 32.26 17.37
N ALA A 1028 8.58 31.21 17.91
CA ALA A 1028 8.17 31.16 19.31
C ALA A 1028 9.28 30.60 20.23
N THR A 1029 10.00 29.56 19.79
CA THR A 1029 11.02 28.88 20.59
C THR A 1029 12.23 29.77 20.89
N LEU A 1030 12.63 30.65 19.96
CA LEU A 1030 13.68 31.65 20.15
C LEU A 1030 13.41 32.69 21.28
N ARG A 1031 12.21 32.69 21.88
CA ARG A 1031 11.88 33.52 23.06
C ARG A 1031 11.85 32.74 24.38
N ALA A 1032 12.04 31.43 24.37
CA ALA A 1032 11.85 30.54 25.53
C ALA A 1032 13.17 29.88 25.99
N ALA A 1033 14.07 30.68 26.57
CA ALA A 1033 15.23 30.13 27.29
C ALA A 1033 14.78 29.50 28.64
N PRO A 1034 15.34 28.36 29.07
CA PRO A 1034 14.79 27.57 30.17
C PRO A 1034 15.12 28.13 31.57
N SER A 1035 14.08 28.34 32.39
CA SER A 1035 14.20 28.61 33.83
C SER A 1035 14.04 27.34 34.68
N SER A 1036 14.86 27.18 35.71
CA SER A 1036 15.02 25.93 36.49
C SER A 1036 13.80 25.53 37.36
N PRO A 1037 13.62 24.23 37.69
CA PRO A 1037 12.39 23.71 38.33
C PRO A 1037 12.46 23.54 39.86
N ILE A 1038 11.42 23.96 40.58
CA ILE A 1038 11.14 23.64 42.01
C ILE A 1038 9.61 23.71 42.25
N PRO A 1039 9.03 23.09 43.31
CA PRO A 1039 8.72 21.66 43.39
C PRO A 1039 7.20 21.34 43.49
N ARG A 1040 6.87 20.05 43.52
CA ARG A 1040 5.50 19.53 43.74
C ARG A 1040 4.96 19.82 45.15
N SER A 1041 3.64 20.03 45.27
CA SER A 1041 2.87 19.87 46.50
C SER A 1041 1.56 19.10 46.24
N SER A 1042 1.14 18.26 47.17
CA SER A 1042 0.02 17.31 47.01
C SER A 1042 -1.20 17.63 47.90
N ALA A 1043 -2.26 16.84 47.68
CA ALA A 1043 -3.38 16.53 48.59
C ALA A 1043 -4.68 17.39 48.56
N SER A 1044 -5.74 16.73 48.08
CA SER A 1044 -7.10 16.63 48.65
C SER A 1044 -7.90 17.90 49.05
N GLY A 1045 -9.07 18.05 48.44
CA GLY A 1045 -10.20 18.85 48.95
C GLY A 1045 -11.51 18.42 48.31
N GLN A 1046 -12.57 18.17 49.10
CA GLN A 1046 -13.86 17.67 48.60
C GLN A 1046 -14.74 18.80 48.05
N GLY A 1047 -15.57 18.49 47.04
CA GLY A 1047 -16.37 19.47 46.32
C GLY A 1047 -17.74 19.78 46.94
N LEU A 1048 -18.48 20.68 46.28
CA LEU A 1048 -19.93 20.83 46.42
C LEU A 1048 -20.53 21.52 45.18
N ARG A 1049 -21.81 21.20 44.88
CA ARG A 1049 -22.76 21.80 43.88
C ARG A 1049 -23.14 20.92 42.68
N SER A 1050 -23.85 19.84 42.96
CA SER A 1050 -24.88 19.33 42.04
C SER A 1050 -26.27 19.73 42.56
N SER A 1051 -26.97 20.65 41.87
CA SER A 1051 -28.42 20.89 42.01
C SER A 1051 -28.97 21.90 40.98
N ILE A 1052 -28.92 21.57 39.68
CA ILE A 1052 -29.67 22.30 38.62
C ILE A 1052 -30.27 21.30 37.60
N ILE A 1053 -29.47 20.34 37.14
CA ILE A 1053 -29.83 19.39 36.07
C ILE A 1053 -31.08 18.56 36.40
N MET A 1054 -31.36 18.29 37.68
CA MET A 1054 -32.46 17.43 38.13
C MET A 1054 -33.87 18.07 38.03
N GLN A 1055 -34.01 19.34 37.61
CA GLN A 1055 -35.34 19.96 37.42
C GLN A 1055 -35.82 20.00 35.97
N LEU A 1056 -34.92 19.92 34.97
CA LEU A 1056 -35.32 19.94 33.55
C LEU A 1056 -35.83 18.58 33.05
N VAL A 1057 -35.29 17.47 33.56
CA VAL A 1057 -35.71 16.11 33.19
C VAL A 1057 -37.16 15.82 33.61
N LEU A 1058 -37.63 16.42 34.70
CA LEU A 1058 -38.98 16.18 35.23
C LEU A 1058 -40.08 16.86 34.41
N PHE A 1059 -39.77 17.90 33.62
CA PHE A 1059 -40.74 18.60 32.79
C PHE A 1059 -41.01 17.87 31.45
N LEU A 1060 -39.99 17.23 30.87
CA LEU A 1060 -40.11 16.51 29.59
C LEU A 1060 -40.96 15.23 29.68
N LEU A 1061 -40.98 14.59 30.85
CA LEU A 1061 -41.70 13.33 31.09
C LEU A 1061 -43.21 13.49 31.34
N ILE A 1062 -43.72 14.72 31.42
CA ILE A 1062 -45.15 15.00 31.63
C ILE A 1062 -45.85 15.35 30.30
N THR A 1063 -45.11 15.83 29.29
CA THR A 1063 -45.67 16.24 27.99
C THR A 1063 -45.87 15.10 26.98
N ILE A 1064 -45.32 13.90 27.21
CA ILE A 1064 -45.45 12.75 26.29
C ILE A 1064 -46.40 11.68 26.87
N ARG A 1065 -47.64 12.08 27.23
CA ARG A 1065 -48.71 11.11 27.54
C ARG A 1065 -50.16 11.55 27.31
N VAL A 1066 -50.39 12.51 26.39
CA VAL A 1066 -51.75 12.91 25.95
C VAL A 1066 -51.80 13.04 24.43
N SER A 1067 -51.87 11.90 23.71
CA SER A 1067 -52.29 11.78 22.31
C SER A 1067 -52.47 10.29 21.96
N SER A 1068 -53.52 9.67 22.51
CA SER A 1068 -53.90 8.27 22.24
C SER A 1068 -55.40 8.10 22.47
N LEU A 1069 -56.20 8.71 21.60
CA LEU A 1069 -57.63 8.55 21.43
C LEU A 1069 -57.98 8.85 19.96
#